data_AF-A0A7L1MGJ1-F1
#
_entry.id   AF-A0A7L1MGJ1-F1
#
_cell.length_a   1.000
_cell.length_b   1.000
_cell.length_c   1.000
_cell.angle_alpha   90.00
_cell.angle_beta   90.00
_cell.angle_gamma   90.00
#
_symmetry.space_group_name_H-M   'P 1'
#
loop_
_entity.id
_entity.type
_entity.pdbx_description
1 polymer ?
#
loop_
_entity_poly.entity_id
_entity_poly.type
_entity_poly.pdbx_seq_one_letter_code
_entity_poly.pdbx_strand_id
1 'polypeptide(L)'
;MGVALARVAQWTAGSGTGTLEITPLNESLLNLIVKFAREFSFMHPQEAAFVFREPLEWKTQLNPLAFGNGYEINEATVRSEAKDKDGKPLLILSASTLRVRSFYQLSHLLQIDTEKNLKEAKACLEANRDPIVKILGPEYGTVEGEDMYMLHLFDTVKKESDPETELNMKVILILLHQLDLQLLNSSLKQISQDVRLNSAAINNEVNLLKNLSGEGEDTVLESLEYTSDYVFSNGCRAPPWRQVDGEICYLVIKPHDMDPLCITCSTEGVFLNGVSSISINNFKCILFFKGQLKGKEIDYERKSGLYKDIVTFLREISPRFVENMAKQEFSESQYAEEYSGKVISVFFFFFFSFLNKPKCSSDKAPKKDSEERKSSTVPVTKKKASGKFKMVKIQETSKCKASSSLEDLGESSSEADEDEQPVRHQEGSTDLSPEYWGIQKLAKYVKGGDPTATVIALCSMRDFDLSQETCQLAIKDTGCLEVLINLLDTQEIKCQTGSLKILKDISQNILIRHAIADLGGLDIMVKILDSPDTDLKCLAAETIANVARFKRARKTVRQHGGIKKLVELLESISFGPSYQAKDTETARCGALALWSCSKSSKNKKAIRRAGGIPLLARWLKCTHTNILIPIVGTLQECASEPSYRLAIRTEGMIENLVKNLCSDHEELQMHCASAIFKCAEDEEIRDLVRKHEGLKPLSDLLNNSENKELLAAVTGAIWKCAISRENVLKFQEYKTVESLVMLLTDQPEEVLINVIGALGECCQEEENRGTIRRCGGIAPIVKLLTSTNQALLVNVNKAVGGCAMDPENMSIIDSLDGVRLLWSLLKNPNPEVQASAAWALCPCVENAKNSGEMVRSFVGGLELIVKLLKSNDREVLTSVCAAIANIAKDEENLAVMTDHGVVPLLSKLANTNNNKLRRHLAEAIAHSCMWGSNRVAFGESKAVAPLARYLKAKDPLVHRATALALYQLSEDPNNCVTMHENGVVKLLLAMVGSTDDTLQEAAAGCIANIRRLALATEKAKYG
;
A
#
# COMPACT_ATOMS: atom_id res chain seq x y z
N MET A 1 20.33 9.86 -8.33
CA MET A 1 21.59 10.41 -7.79
C MET A 1 21.34 11.34 -6.60
N GLY A 2 20.20 12.03 -6.53
CA GLY A 2 19.89 12.96 -5.43
C GLY A 2 19.74 12.27 -4.07
N VAL A 3 19.16 11.07 -4.01
CA VAL A 3 18.90 10.39 -2.72
C VAL A 3 20.19 9.82 -2.14
N ALA A 4 21.05 9.19 -2.95
CA ALA A 4 22.34 8.69 -2.47
C ALA A 4 23.23 9.84 -1.97
N LEU A 5 23.29 10.95 -2.69
CA LEU A 5 24.08 12.12 -2.28
C LEU A 5 23.51 12.82 -1.04
N ALA A 6 22.19 12.84 -0.87
CA ALA A 6 21.55 13.46 0.30
C ALA A 6 21.64 12.58 1.57
N ARG A 7 21.43 11.27 1.44
CA ARG A 7 21.28 10.35 2.59
C ARG A 7 22.52 9.55 2.95
N VAL A 8 23.41 9.30 1.99
CA VAL A 8 24.50 8.33 2.16
C VAL A 8 25.88 8.96 2.04
N ALA A 9 26.06 9.95 1.15
CA ALA A 9 27.32 10.68 1.08
C ALA A 9 27.59 11.40 2.41
N GLN A 10 28.83 11.30 2.88
CA GLN A 10 29.25 11.89 4.15
C GLN A 10 29.72 13.32 3.92
N TRP A 11 29.04 14.27 4.56
CA TRP A 11 29.31 15.70 4.44
C TRP A 11 29.82 16.24 5.78
N THR A 12 30.79 17.15 5.74
CA THR A 12 31.30 17.81 6.95
C THR A 12 30.18 18.58 7.65
N ALA A 13 29.97 18.36 8.95
CA ALA A 13 28.97 19.07 9.75
C ALA A 13 29.33 20.56 9.93
N GLY A 14 28.58 21.46 9.29
CA GLY A 14 28.76 22.91 9.41
C GLY A 14 27.76 23.70 8.58
N SER A 15 27.21 24.77 9.16
CA SER A 15 26.19 25.62 8.54
C SER A 15 26.70 26.32 7.28
N GLY A 16 26.24 25.86 6.11
CA GLY A 16 26.16 26.69 4.89
C GLY A 16 26.92 26.21 3.67
N THR A 17 28.04 25.50 3.82
CA THR A 17 28.85 24.97 2.70
C THR A 17 29.60 23.69 3.13
N GLY A 18 28.88 22.59 3.31
CA GLY A 18 29.50 21.30 3.64
C GLY A 18 30.33 20.77 2.48
N THR A 19 31.58 20.38 2.74
CA THR A 19 32.43 19.67 1.76
C THR A 19 32.24 18.17 1.89
N LEU A 20 32.45 17.42 0.81
CA LEU A 20 32.43 15.95 0.85
C LEU A 20 33.63 15.46 1.68
N GLU A 21 33.37 14.68 2.73
CA GLU A 21 34.42 14.11 3.56
C GLU A 21 35.29 13.14 2.75
N ILE A 22 36.57 13.05 3.09
CA ILE A 22 37.50 12.12 2.44
C ILE A 22 37.34 10.77 3.14
N THR A 23 36.37 9.99 2.69
CA THR A 23 36.09 8.63 3.19
C THR A 23 36.14 7.62 2.05
N PRO A 24 36.48 6.34 2.33
CA PRO A 24 36.45 5.27 1.32
C PRO A 24 35.09 5.11 0.65
N LEU A 25 34.02 5.43 1.39
CA LEU A 25 32.63 5.44 0.91
C LEU A 25 32.42 6.54 -0.14
N ASN A 26 32.77 7.78 0.17
CA ASN A 26 32.63 8.91 -0.75
C ASN A 26 33.53 8.75 -1.98
N GLU A 27 34.72 8.19 -1.83
CA GLU A 27 35.62 7.91 -2.96
C GLU A 27 35.02 6.85 -3.90
N SER A 28 34.41 5.80 -3.35
CA SER A 28 33.68 4.77 -4.12
C SER A 28 32.49 5.37 -4.89
N LEU A 29 31.69 6.20 -4.22
CA LEU A 29 30.57 6.93 -4.82
C LEU A 29 31.03 7.82 -5.99
N LEU A 30 32.08 8.62 -5.79
CA LEU A 30 32.65 9.49 -6.82
C LEU A 30 33.14 8.68 -8.03
N ASN A 31 33.80 7.54 -7.81
CA ASN A 31 34.25 6.67 -8.89
C ASN A 31 33.08 6.13 -9.73
N LEU A 32 31.98 5.72 -9.10
CA LEU A 32 30.78 5.26 -9.80
C LEU A 32 30.12 6.37 -10.61
N ILE A 33 30.02 7.59 -10.04
CA ILE A 33 29.46 8.76 -10.74
C ILE A 33 30.33 9.15 -11.94
N VAL A 34 31.66 9.21 -11.77
CA VAL A 34 32.60 9.49 -12.87
C VAL A 34 32.50 8.44 -13.97
N LYS A 35 32.41 7.16 -13.60
CA LYS A 35 32.25 6.07 -14.56
C LYS A 35 30.96 6.23 -15.36
N PHE A 36 29.84 6.47 -14.68
CA PHE A 36 28.55 6.69 -15.34
C PHE A 36 28.61 7.88 -16.30
N ALA A 37 29.08 9.05 -15.85
CA ALA A 37 29.13 10.25 -16.67
C ALA A 37 30.02 10.08 -17.91
N ARG A 38 31.12 9.31 -17.80
CA ARG A 38 32.00 8.99 -18.92
C ARG A 38 31.31 8.09 -19.94
N GLU A 39 30.70 6.99 -19.49
CA GLU A 39 30.07 5.98 -20.33
C GLU A 39 28.72 6.45 -20.93
N PHE A 40 28.08 7.45 -20.32
CA PHE A 40 26.74 7.91 -20.68
C PHE A 40 26.60 8.28 -22.16
N SER A 41 27.55 9.04 -22.70
CA SER A 41 27.49 9.49 -24.10
C SER A 41 27.70 8.37 -25.12
N PHE A 42 28.36 7.28 -24.71
CA PHE A 42 28.56 6.10 -25.56
C PHE A 42 27.34 5.18 -25.52
N MET A 43 26.73 5.02 -24.35
CA MET A 43 25.58 4.12 -24.15
C MET A 43 24.25 4.75 -24.59
N HIS A 44 24.11 6.07 -24.42
CA HIS A 44 22.85 6.82 -24.58
C HIS A 44 23.09 8.13 -25.37
N PRO A 45 23.41 8.06 -26.68
CA PRO A 45 23.82 9.22 -27.47
C PRO A 45 22.69 10.24 -27.70
N GLN A 46 21.42 9.79 -27.74
CA GLN A 46 20.27 10.68 -27.93
C GLN A 46 19.99 11.49 -26.66
N GLU A 47 20.02 10.81 -25.52
CA GLU A 47 19.81 11.40 -24.19
C GLU A 47 20.99 12.27 -23.77
N ALA A 48 22.21 11.96 -24.23
CA ALA A 48 23.39 12.78 -23.97
C ALA A 48 23.32 14.17 -24.60
N ALA A 49 22.53 14.33 -25.68
CA ALA A 49 22.26 15.60 -26.34
C ALA A 49 21.21 16.46 -25.61
N PHE A 50 20.56 15.92 -24.57
CA PHE A 50 19.60 16.66 -23.76
C PHE A 50 20.26 17.87 -23.08
N VAL A 51 19.60 19.02 -23.19
CA VAL A 51 20.06 20.29 -22.61
C VAL A 51 19.43 20.47 -21.23
N PHE A 52 20.28 20.62 -20.22
CA PHE A 52 19.87 20.84 -18.83
C PHE A 52 19.06 22.13 -18.68
N ARG A 53 18.07 22.15 -17.78
CA ARG A 53 17.30 23.37 -17.48
C ARG A 53 18.19 24.48 -16.92
N GLU A 54 19.09 24.14 -16.03
CA GLU A 54 20.11 25.02 -15.46
C GLU A 54 21.51 24.40 -15.63
N PRO A 55 22.57 25.22 -15.84
CA PRO A 55 23.93 24.71 -15.95
C PRO A 55 24.43 24.17 -14.60
N LEU A 56 25.14 23.04 -14.64
CA LEU A 56 26.00 22.64 -13.54
C LEU A 56 27.21 23.58 -13.54
N GLU A 57 27.45 24.23 -12.39
CA GLU A 57 28.45 25.28 -12.25
C GLU A 57 29.39 24.98 -11.09
N TRP A 58 30.70 24.99 -11.33
CA TRP A 58 31.71 24.81 -10.28
C TRP A 58 33.04 25.50 -10.63
N LYS A 59 33.90 25.65 -9.62
CA LYS A 59 35.26 26.16 -9.81
C LYS A 59 36.19 25.03 -10.24
N THR A 60 36.90 25.23 -11.34
CA THR A 60 37.79 24.23 -11.94
C THR A 60 39.25 24.70 -11.90
N GLN A 61 40.18 23.74 -11.88
CA GLN A 61 41.61 23.98 -12.07
C GLN A 61 42.10 23.50 -13.45
N LEU A 62 41.17 23.16 -14.34
CA LEU A 62 41.49 22.78 -15.71
C LEU A 62 42.11 23.96 -16.47
N ASN A 63 43.19 23.68 -17.20
CA ASN A 63 43.85 24.66 -18.04
C ASN A 63 43.00 24.88 -19.32
N PRO A 64 42.64 26.13 -19.68
CA PRO A 64 41.94 26.42 -20.94
C PRO A 64 42.61 25.84 -22.19
N LEU A 65 43.94 25.69 -22.17
CA LEU A 65 44.73 25.10 -23.27
C LEU A 65 44.60 23.57 -23.39
N ALA A 66 44.01 22.89 -22.40
CA ALA A 66 43.81 21.44 -22.43
C ALA A 66 42.60 21.04 -23.30
N PHE A 67 41.75 21.99 -23.68
CA PHE A 67 40.62 21.76 -24.57
C PHE A 67 41.10 21.63 -26.01
N GLY A 68 40.62 20.60 -26.72
CA GLY A 68 40.99 20.30 -28.11
C GLY A 68 39.98 20.83 -29.13
N ASN A 69 39.91 20.16 -30.29
CA ASN A 69 38.96 20.46 -31.36
C ASN A 69 37.50 20.39 -30.86
N GLY A 70 36.65 21.32 -31.32
CA GLY A 70 35.25 21.45 -30.88
C GLY A 70 34.99 22.56 -29.85
N TYR A 71 36.03 23.33 -29.50
CA TYR A 71 35.94 24.47 -28.59
C TYR A 71 36.65 25.71 -29.14
N GLU A 72 36.02 26.87 -28.99
CA GLU A 72 36.61 28.18 -29.21
C GLU A 72 37.38 28.60 -27.94
N ILE A 73 38.70 28.75 -28.07
CA ILE A 73 39.61 29.07 -26.95
C ILE A 73 40.17 30.47 -27.14
N ASN A 74 39.89 31.37 -26.19
CA ASN A 74 40.56 32.66 -26.02
C ASN A 74 41.37 32.64 -24.72
N GLU A 75 42.34 33.56 -24.57
CA GLU A 75 43.37 33.58 -23.50
C GLU A 75 42.89 33.24 -22.06
N ALA A 76 41.61 33.49 -21.72
CA ALA A 76 41.02 33.11 -20.44
C ALA A 76 39.60 32.48 -20.52
N THR A 77 39.10 32.14 -21.72
CA THR A 77 37.74 31.59 -21.88
C THR A 77 37.66 30.46 -22.90
N VAL A 78 36.94 29.39 -22.57
CA VAL A 78 36.64 28.28 -23.48
C VAL A 78 35.14 28.22 -23.72
N ARG A 79 34.70 28.10 -24.98
CA ARG A 79 33.29 27.93 -25.35
C ARG A 79 33.14 26.73 -26.28
N SER A 80 32.15 25.87 -26.04
CA SER A 80 31.86 24.80 -27.00
C SER A 80 31.30 25.34 -28.30
N GLU A 81 31.68 24.74 -29.43
CA GLU A 81 31.04 24.99 -30.72
C GLU A 81 29.57 24.54 -30.72
N ALA A 82 29.25 23.49 -29.95
CA ALA A 82 27.89 23.03 -29.72
C ALA A 82 27.07 24.06 -28.93
N LYS A 83 25.90 24.43 -29.47
CA LYS A 83 25.00 25.44 -28.93
C LYS A 83 23.59 24.86 -28.67
N ASP A 84 22.87 25.43 -27.71
CA ASP A 84 21.45 25.15 -27.50
C ASP A 84 20.55 25.81 -28.57
N LYS A 85 19.24 25.60 -28.48
CA LYS A 85 18.24 26.17 -29.41
C LYS A 85 18.25 27.71 -29.43
N ASP A 86 18.75 28.36 -28.37
CA ASP A 86 18.86 29.82 -28.25
C ASP A 86 20.26 30.34 -28.66
N GLY A 87 21.13 29.48 -29.17
CA GLY A 87 22.49 29.83 -29.62
C GLY A 87 23.52 29.99 -28.50
N LYS A 88 23.22 29.58 -27.26
CA LYS A 88 24.18 29.62 -26.14
C LYS A 88 25.07 28.38 -26.15
N PRO A 89 26.39 28.51 -25.87
CA PRO A 89 27.29 27.35 -25.80
C PRO A 89 26.86 26.37 -24.70
N LEU A 90 26.93 25.07 -24.98
CA LEU A 90 26.62 24.01 -24.01
C LEU A 90 27.71 23.81 -22.94
N LEU A 91 28.93 24.31 -23.19
CA LEU A 91 30.01 24.41 -22.21
C LEU A 91 30.66 25.80 -22.28
N ILE A 92 30.84 26.43 -21.12
CA ILE A 92 31.57 27.70 -20.99
C ILE A 92 32.51 27.62 -19.79
N LEU A 93 33.79 27.91 -20.02
CA LEU A 93 34.79 28.18 -18.99
C LEU A 93 35.10 29.67 -19.01
N SER A 94 34.87 30.36 -17.89
CA SER A 94 35.20 31.78 -17.72
C SER A 94 35.72 32.04 -16.32
N ALA A 95 36.89 32.68 -16.18
CA ALA A 95 37.45 33.07 -14.88
C ALA A 95 37.51 31.90 -13.86
N SER A 96 37.97 30.73 -14.32
CA SER A 96 38.05 29.48 -13.54
C SER A 96 36.72 28.88 -13.08
N THR A 97 35.59 29.39 -13.60
CA THR A 97 34.27 28.83 -13.38
C THR A 97 33.80 28.11 -14.64
N LEU A 98 33.45 26.84 -14.49
CA LEU A 98 33.00 25.97 -15.56
C LEU A 98 31.49 25.79 -15.47
N ARG A 99 30.80 25.98 -16.59
CA ARG A 99 29.36 25.78 -16.74
C ARG A 99 29.10 24.75 -17.81
N VAL A 100 28.38 23.69 -17.48
CA VAL A 100 28.05 22.59 -18.41
C VAL A 100 26.54 22.35 -18.45
N ARG A 101 26.00 22.22 -19.66
CA ARG A 101 24.55 22.08 -19.93
C ARG A 101 24.15 20.77 -20.60
N SER A 102 25.05 19.81 -20.79
CA SER A 102 24.67 18.48 -21.32
C SER A 102 25.59 17.38 -20.85
N PHE A 103 25.08 16.14 -20.83
CA PHE A 103 25.89 14.96 -20.51
C PHE A 103 26.96 14.68 -21.57
N TYR A 104 26.71 15.05 -22.83
CA TYR A 104 27.71 14.97 -23.90
C TYR A 104 28.97 15.78 -23.56
N GLN A 105 28.79 17.03 -23.12
CA GLN A 105 29.90 17.90 -22.74
C GLN A 105 30.57 17.43 -21.44
N LEU A 106 29.82 16.88 -20.48
CA LEU A 106 30.40 16.27 -19.26
C LEU A 106 31.29 15.06 -19.58
N SER A 107 30.84 14.17 -20.45
CA SER A 107 31.62 12.99 -20.86
C SER A 107 32.92 13.40 -21.53
N HIS A 108 32.86 14.39 -22.44
CA HIS A 108 34.04 14.91 -23.12
C HIS A 108 35.01 15.60 -22.15
N LEU A 109 34.49 16.36 -21.17
CA LEU A 109 35.31 16.99 -20.14
C LEU A 109 36.09 15.97 -19.30
N LEU A 110 35.45 14.85 -18.92
CA LEU A 110 36.09 13.77 -18.16
C LEU A 110 37.14 12.97 -18.97
N GLN A 111 37.28 13.25 -20.26
CA GLN A 111 38.33 12.69 -21.13
C GLN A 111 39.55 13.60 -21.28
N ILE A 112 39.45 14.88 -20.90
CA ILE A 112 40.52 15.88 -21.08
C ILE A 112 41.68 15.66 -20.10
N ASP A 113 41.38 15.44 -18.81
CA ASP A 113 42.39 15.21 -17.77
C ASP A 113 41.93 14.10 -16.82
N THR A 114 42.34 12.87 -17.12
CA THR A 114 41.88 11.68 -16.39
C THR A 114 42.33 11.65 -14.93
N GLU A 115 43.45 12.31 -14.61
CA GLU A 115 44.01 12.34 -13.25
C GLU A 115 43.23 13.26 -12.31
N LYS A 116 42.58 14.29 -12.87
CA LYS A 116 41.78 15.26 -12.09
C LYS A 116 40.29 14.95 -12.03
N ASN A 117 39.83 13.90 -12.71
CA ASN A 117 38.41 13.54 -12.80
C ASN A 117 37.68 13.47 -11.45
N LEU A 118 38.28 12.82 -10.44
CA LEU A 118 37.67 12.72 -9.11
C LEU A 118 37.60 14.08 -8.40
N LYS A 119 38.60 14.94 -8.59
CA LYS A 119 38.64 16.29 -8.00
C LYS A 119 37.60 17.20 -8.66
N GLU A 120 37.48 17.15 -9.98
CA GLU A 120 36.48 17.92 -10.72
C GLU A 120 35.05 17.42 -10.43
N ALA A 121 34.84 16.10 -10.35
CA ALA A 121 33.55 15.53 -9.95
C ALA A 121 33.17 15.93 -8.52
N LYS A 122 34.11 15.89 -7.58
CA LYS A 122 33.91 16.36 -6.20
C LYS A 122 33.53 17.84 -6.17
N ALA A 123 34.30 18.72 -6.83
CA ALA A 123 34.03 20.15 -6.88
C ALA A 123 32.67 20.46 -7.54
N CYS A 124 32.30 19.69 -8.56
CA CYS A 124 30.99 19.79 -9.20
C CYS A 124 29.84 19.44 -8.23
N LEU A 125 29.93 18.32 -7.51
CA LEU A 125 28.89 17.90 -6.57
C LEU A 125 28.79 18.83 -5.35
N GLU A 126 29.92 19.34 -4.84
CA GLU A 126 29.94 20.31 -3.74
C GLU A 126 29.26 21.64 -4.13
N ALA A 127 29.43 22.09 -5.37
CA ALA A 127 28.79 23.30 -5.86
C ALA A 127 27.33 23.09 -6.33
N ASN A 128 26.91 21.84 -6.55
CA ASN A 128 25.60 21.48 -7.09
C ASN A 128 24.98 20.35 -6.25
N ARG A 129 24.50 20.69 -5.05
CA ARG A 129 24.01 19.71 -4.04
C ARG A 129 22.87 18.82 -4.52
N ASP A 130 21.99 19.35 -5.37
CA ASP A 130 20.97 18.58 -6.08
C ASP A 130 21.12 18.76 -7.60
N PRO A 131 21.95 17.93 -8.25
CA PRO A 131 22.13 18.00 -9.70
C PRO A 131 20.85 17.69 -10.48
N ILE A 132 19.90 16.94 -9.90
CA ILE A 132 18.66 16.55 -10.59
C ILE A 132 17.79 17.79 -10.82
N VAL A 133 17.70 18.67 -9.83
CA VAL A 133 16.99 19.95 -9.95
C VAL A 133 17.54 20.78 -11.10
N LYS A 134 18.86 20.85 -11.25
CA LYS A 134 19.48 21.62 -12.35
C LYS A 134 19.26 20.97 -13.71
N ILE A 135 19.29 19.64 -13.78
CA ILE A 135 19.14 18.92 -15.04
C ILE A 135 17.68 18.94 -15.52
N LEU A 136 16.72 18.60 -14.65
CA LEU A 136 15.32 18.36 -15.02
C LEU A 136 14.35 19.46 -14.57
N GLY A 137 14.68 20.22 -13.51
CA GLY A 137 13.85 21.29 -12.95
C GLY A 137 13.50 21.11 -11.46
N PRO A 138 12.99 22.16 -10.79
CA PRO A 138 12.71 22.16 -9.35
C PRO A 138 11.63 21.16 -8.92
N GLU A 139 10.71 20.82 -9.84
CA GLU A 139 9.66 19.81 -9.65
C GLU A 139 10.19 18.37 -9.51
N TYR A 140 11.49 18.15 -9.76
CA TYR A 140 12.16 16.86 -9.66
C TYR A 140 13.17 16.78 -8.49
N GLY A 141 13.19 17.79 -7.60
CA GLY A 141 14.13 17.87 -6.47
C GLY A 141 13.77 17.01 -5.27
N THR A 142 14.79 16.46 -4.60
CA THR A 142 14.60 15.45 -3.55
C THR A 142 13.80 15.99 -2.36
N VAL A 143 12.59 15.47 -2.15
CA VAL A 143 11.74 15.78 -0.98
C VAL A 143 12.09 14.83 0.17
N GLU A 144 12.36 15.36 1.35
CA GLU A 144 12.58 14.57 2.56
C GLU A 144 11.26 13.92 3.01
N GLY A 145 11.13 12.59 2.90
CA GLY A 145 10.12 11.83 3.66
C GLY A 145 9.12 10.95 2.90
N GLU A 146 9.19 10.79 1.57
CA GLU A 146 8.20 9.98 0.82
C GLU A 146 8.83 8.80 0.05
N ASP A 147 8.32 7.58 0.30
CA ASP A 147 8.72 6.33 -0.38
C ASP A 147 8.06 6.13 -1.77
N MET A 148 7.32 7.12 -2.27
CA MET A 148 6.48 7.08 -3.49
C MET A 148 6.98 7.99 -4.64
N TYR A 149 8.26 8.35 -4.61
CA TYR A 149 8.84 9.39 -5.47
C TYR A 149 8.70 9.16 -6.99
N MET A 150 8.85 7.91 -7.48
CA MET A 150 8.93 7.63 -8.93
C MET A 150 7.61 7.81 -9.68
N LEU A 151 6.48 7.38 -9.12
CA LEU A 151 5.16 7.50 -9.77
C LEU A 151 4.75 8.98 -9.91
N HIS A 152 5.02 9.77 -8.87
CA HIS A 152 4.73 11.20 -8.88
C HIS A 152 5.57 11.95 -9.94
N LEU A 153 6.87 11.63 -10.06
CA LEU A 153 7.71 12.25 -11.09
C LEU A 153 7.24 11.91 -12.52
N PHE A 154 6.81 10.67 -12.81
CA PHE A 154 6.30 10.32 -14.15
C PHE A 154 4.99 11.03 -14.52
N ASP A 155 4.13 11.29 -13.54
CA ASP A 155 2.91 12.08 -13.76
C ASP A 155 3.21 13.58 -13.89
N THR A 156 4.29 14.07 -13.29
CA THR A 156 4.72 15.48 -13.39
C THR A 156 5.27 15.82 -14.78
N VAL A 157 5.88 14.85 -15.47
CA VAL A 157 6.41 15.02 -16.85
C VAL A 157 5.29 15.33 -17.87
N LYS A 158 4.01 15.03 -17.57
CA LYS A 158 2.88 15.18 -18.50
C LYS A 158 2.49 16.63 -18.86
N LYS A 159 3.11 17.66 -18.28
CA LYS A 159 2.49 19.00 -18.31
C LYS A 159 2.88 19.95 -19.43
N GLU A 160 4.10 20.04 -19.97
CA GLU A 160 4.41 21.16 -20.88
C GLU A 160 5.53 20.92 -21.93
N SER A 161 5.74 19.69 -22.45
CA SER A 161 6.78 19.45 -23.48
C SER A 161 6.29 18.73 -24.73
N ASP A 162 7.03 18.87 -25.83
CA ASP A 162 6.81 18.05 -27.02
C ASP A 162 7.03 16.55 -26.71
N PRO A 163 6.42 15.61 -27.47
CA PRO A 163 6.45 14.18 -27.14
C PRO A 163 7.86 13.56 -27.13
N GLU A 164 8.80 14.10 -27.92
CA GLU A 164 10.17 13.60 -28.01
C GLU A 164 11.00 14.08 -26.81
N THR A 165 10.83 15.35 -26.41
CA THR A 165 11.42 15.88 -25.17
C THR A 165 10.83 15.18 -23.94
N GLU A 166 9.53 14.87 -23.94
CA GLU A 166 8.86 14.13 -22.87
C GLU A 166 9.45 12.72 -22.71
N LEU A 167 9.64 12.01 -23.83
CA LEU A 167 10.25 10.69 -23.85
C LEU A 167 11.70 10.75 -23.35
N ASN A 168 12.49 11.71 -23.82
CA ASN A 168 13.88 11.89 -23.40
C ASN A 168 13.99 12.22 -21.90
N MET A 169 13.11 13.06 -21.36
CA MET A 169 13.06 13.34 -19.92
C MET A 169 12.73 12.08 -19.10
N LYS A 170 11.77 11.27 -19.56
CA LYS A 170 11.41 9.99 -18.92
C LYS A 170 12.58 9.01 -18.92
N VAL A 171 13.28 8.87 -20.04
CA VAL A 171 14.43 7.97 -20.15
C VAL A 171 15.59 8.44 -19.27
N ILE A 172 15.94 9.74 -19.30
CA ILE A 172 16.99 10.30 -18.44
C ILE A 172 16.64 10.11 -16.96
N LEU A 173 15.38 10.30 -16.58
CA LEU A 173 14.92 10.08 -15.21
C LEU A 173 15.11 8.62 -14.77
N ILE A 174 14.74 7.65 -15.63
CA ILE A 174 14.94 6.22 -15.37
C ILE A 174 16.43 5.91 -15.17
N LEU A 175 17.30 6.43 -16.05
CA LEU A 175 18.75 6.18 -15.99
C LEU A 175 19.37 6.78 -14.72
N LEU A 176 18.99 8.01 -14.33
CA LEU A 176 19.47 8.66 -13.11
C LEU A 176 18.94 8.00 -11.83
N HIS A 177 17.74 7.40 -11.88
CA HIS A 177 17.20 6.60 -10.80
C HIS A 177 17.95 5.27 -10.67
N GLN A 178 18.21 4.59 -11.79
CA GLN A 178 19.01 3.36 -11.81
C GLN A 178 20.42 3.59 -11.25
N LEU A 179 21.06 4.71 -11.60
CA LEU A 179 22.32 5.13 -10.99
C LEU A 179 22.19 5.33 -9.48
N ASP A 180 21.11 5.99 -9.01
CA ASP A 180 20.90 6.19 -7.57
C ASP A 180 20.81 4.87 -6.80
N LEU A 181 20.07 3.91 -7.34
CA LEU A 181 19.94 2.57 -6.76
C LEU A 181 21.29 1.85 -6.72
N GLN A 182 22.10 1.98 -7.78
CA GLN A 182 23.46 1.41 -7.81
C GLN A 182 24.36 2.05 -6.74
N LEU A 183 24.31 3.38 -6.59
CA LEU A 183 25.08 4.10 -5.57
C LEU A 183 24.65 3.69 -4.15
N LEU A 184 23.34 3.60 -3.89
CA LEU A 184 22.80 3.15 -2.60
C LEU A 184 23.21 1.71 -2.27
N ASN A 185 23.06 0.78 -3.22
CA ASN A 185 23.41 -0.64 -3.01
C ASN A 185 24.92 -0.82 -2.78
N SER A 186 25.75 -0.13 -3.57
CA SER A 186 27.21 -0.17 -3.38
C SER A 186 27.62 0.39 -2.02
N SER A 187 26.93 1.44 -1.56
CA SER A 187 27.20 2.06 -0.26
C SER A 187 26.74 1.17 0.89
N LEU A 188 25.56 0.55 0.79
CA LEU A 188 25.07 -0.41 1.77
C LEU A 188 26.05 -1.58 1.94
N LYS A 189 26.65 -2.06 0.84
CA LYS A 189 27.66 -3.13 0.90
C LYS A 189 28.94 -2.72 1.63
N GLN A 190 29.35 -1.45 1.54
CA GLN A 190 30.49 -0.93 2.32
C GLN A 190 30.09 -0.72 3.79
N ILE A 191 28.91 -0.17 4.06
CA ILE A 191 28.40 0.06 5.42
C ILE A 191 28.16 -1.28 6.15
N SER A 192 27.68 -2.32 5.46
CA SER A 192 27.43 -3.65 6.05
C SER A 192 28.71 -4.39 6.45
N GLN A 193 29.88 -3.95 5.98
CA GLN A 193 31.17 -4.53 6.38
C GLN A 193 31.67 -3.96 7.74
N ASP A 194 31.10 -2.85 8.22
CA ASP A 194 31.46 -2.16 9.47
C ASP A 194 30.48 -2.50 10.63
N VAL A 195 30.22 -3.78 10.90
CA VAL A 195 29.27 -4.20 11.96
C VAL A 195 29.73 -3.76 13.35
N ARG A 196 29.03 -2.80 13.95
CA ARG A 196 29.16 -2.37 15.35
C ARG A 196 28.52 -3.38 16.31
N LEU A 197 29.17 -3.63 17.45
CA LEU A 197 28.62 -4.46 18.53
C LEU A 197 27.36 -3.79 19.13
N ASN A 198 26.36 -4.59 19.49
CA ASN A 198 25.14 -4.12 20.15
C ASN A 198 24.88 -4.87 21.47
N SER A 199 23.99 -4.33 22.30
CA SER A 199 23.70 -4.87 23.64
C SER A 199 23.12 -6.28 23.62
N ALA A 200 22.35 -6.64 22.59
CA ALA A 200 21.79 -7.99 22.45
C ALA A 200 22.87 -9.05 22.16
N ALA A 201 23.80 -8.75 21.25
CA ALA A 201 24.90 -9.65 20.90
C ALA A 201 25.80 -9.95 22.11
N ILE A 202 26.16 -8.91 22.88
CA ILE A 202 27.01 -9.05 24.07
C ILE A 202 26.29 -9.84 25.17
N ASN A 203 25.00 -9.58 25.41
CA ASN A 203 24.24 -10.33 26.41
C ASN A 203 24.15 -11.83 26.06
N ASN A 204 23.98 -12.17 24.79
CA ASN A 204 23.95 -13.56 24.34
C ASN A 204 25.30 -14.27 24.55
N GLU A 205 26.40 -13.61 24.20
CA GLU A 205 27.76 -14.13 24.37
C GLU A 205 28.10 -14.34 25.85
N VAL A 206 27.75 -13.37 26.71
CA VAL A 206 27.93 -13.47 28.17
C VAL A 206 27.11 -14.61 28.77
N ASN A 207 25.85 -14.78 28.36
CA ASN A 207 25.00 -15.86 28.86
C ASN A 207 25.55 -17.24 28.46
N LEU A 208 26.07 -17.37 27.23
CA LEU A 208 26.70 -18.60 26.76
C LEU A 208 27.97 -18.92 27.57
N LEU A 209 28.84 -17.92 27.78
CA LEU A 209 30.06 -18.12 28.58
C LEU A 209 29.76 -18.42 30.05
N LYS A 210 28.72 -17.80 30.64
CA LYS A 210 28.27 -18.12 32.01
C LYS A 210 27.83 -19.57 32.16
N ASN A 211 27.10 -20.11 31.17
CA ASN A 211 26.68 -21.51 31.19
C ASN A 211 27.87 -22.49 31.10
N LEU A 212 29.00 -22.04 30.57
CA LEU A 212 30.24 -22.80 30.46
C LEU A 212 31.25 -22.50 31.58
N SER A 213 30.88 -21.68 32.58
CA SER A 213 31.72 -21.29 33.70
C SER A 213 31.41 -22.11 34.96
N GLY A 214 32.42 -22.45 35.77
CA GLY A 214 32.22 -23.14 37.05
C GLY A 214 33.52 -23.45 37.81
N GLU A 215 33.39 -24.09 38.99
CA GLU A 215 34.54 -24.36 39.88
C GLU A 215 35.38 -25.59 39.47
N GLY A 216 34.98 -26.35 38.45
CA GLY A 216 35.71 -27.54 37.97
C GLY A 216 36.81 -27.20 36.97
N GLU A 217 37.95 -27.90 37.01
CA GLU A 217 39.11 -27.67 36.12
C GLU A 217 38.82 -27.89 34.61
N ASP A 218 37.71 -28.57 34.29
CA ASP A 218 37.24 -28.87 32.92
C ASP A 218 36.23 -27.82 32.38
N THR A 219 35.91 -26.79 33.16
CA THR A 219 35.03 -25.68 32.72
C THR A 219 35.80 -24.61 31.96
N VAL A 220 35.11 -23.85 31.11
CA VAL A 220 35.76 -22.90 30.19
C VAL A 220 36.29 -21.66 30.91
N LEU A 221 35.63 -21.21 31.98
CA LEU A 221 36.03 -20.11 32.85
C LEU A 221 35.71 -20.43 34.31
N GLU A 222 36.41 -19.81 35.27
CA GLU A 222 36.12 -19.97 36.70
C GLU A 222 34.90 -19.12 37.10
N SER A 223 34.84 -17.86 36.65
CA SER A 223 33.67 -17.01 36.82
C SER A 223 33.58 -15.89 35.77
N LEU A 224 32.36 -15.43 35.50
CA LEU A 224 32.09 -14.30 34.62
C LEU A 224 30.87 -13.53 35.14
N GLU A 225 31.07 -12.28 35.55
CA GLU A 225 30.02 -11.46 36.16
C GLU A 225 29.99 -10.03 35.59
N TYR A 226 28.79 -9.43 35.59
CA TYR A 226 28.66 -8.01 35.31
C TYR A 226 29.10 -7.21 36.53
N THR A 227 29.74 -6.06 36.32
CA THR A 227 30.04 -5.14 37.44
C THR A 227 28.77 -4.48 38.01
N SER A 228 27.68 -4.49 37.25
CA SER A 228 26.37 -3.92 37.63
C SER A 228 25.23 -4.82 37.16
N ASP A 229 24.30 -5.09 38.09
CA ASP A 229 23.09 -5.86 37.81
C ASP A 229 21.99 -5.01 37.14
N TYR A 230 22.14 -3.68 37.14
CA TYR A 230 21.15 -2.76 36.60
C TYR A 230 21.20 -2.69 35.06
N VAL A 231 20.03 -2.78 34.41
CA VAL A 231 19.85 -2.73 32.95
C VAL A 231 18.92 -1.57 32.61
N PHE A 232 19.36 -0.68 31.70
CA PHE A 232 18.55 0.43 31.20
C PHE A 232 17.54 -0.05 30.13
N SER A 233 16.53 0.77 29.81
CA SER A 233 15.48 0.43 28.83
C SER A 233 16.00 0.13 27.41
N ASN A 234 17.22 0.56 27.08
CA ASN A 234 17.91 0.26 25.82
C ASN A 234 18.78 -1.02 25.88
N GLY A 235 18.69 -1.80 26.96
CA GLY A 235 19.43 -3.04 27.16
C GLY A 235 20.91 -2.86 27.53
N CYS A 236 21.41 -1.62 27.65
CA CYS A 236 22.78 -1.35 28.10
C CYS A 236 22.90 -1.41 29.62
N ARG A 237 24.09 -1.74 30.12
CA ARG A 237 24.45 -1.75 31.55
C ARG A 237 25.43 -0.65 31.94
N ALA A 238 26.03 0.02 30.95
CA ALA A 238 26.84 1.22 31.17
C ALA A 238 25.96 2.43 31.59
N PRO A 239 26.47 3.39 32.37
CA PRO A 239 25.72 4.61 32.71
C PRO A 239 25.42 5.49 31.49
N PRO A 240 24.33 6.29 31.48
CA PRO A 240 23.88 7.03 30.30
C PRO A 240 24.94 7.98 29.71
N TRP A 241 25.79 8.60 30.52
CA TRP A 241 26.84 9.50 30.03
C TRP A 241 27.98 8.77 29.30
N ARG A 242 28.24 7.50 29.63
CA ARG A 242 29.22 6.64 28.93
C ARG A 242 28.62 5.96 27.69
N GLN A 243 27.30 5.78 27.65
CA GLN A 243 26.61 5.28 26.46
C GLN A 243 26.72 6.26 25.28
N VAL A 244 26.86 7.56 25.56
CA VAL A 244 27.13 8.59 24.53
C VAL A 244 28.48 8.34 23.85
N ASP A 245 29.45 7.80 24.59
CA ASP A 245 30.77 7.41 24.09
C ASP A 245 30.77 6.00 23.44
N GLY A 246 29.59 5.36 23.33
CA GLY A 246 29.41 4.06 22.71
C GLY A 246 29.67 2.86 23.62
N GLU A 247 29.83 3.03 24.93
CA GLU A 247 30.01 1.94 25.90
C GLU A 247 28.68 1.23 26.23
N ILE A 248 28.72 -0.10 26.33
CA ILE A 248 27.54 -0.96 26.45
C ILE A 248 27.47 -1.61 27.84
N CYS A 249 28.55 -2.26 28.29
CA CYS A 249 28.63 -2.89 29.62
C CYS A 249 30.07 -3.13 30.08
N TYR A 250 30.23 -3.44 31.37
CA TYR A 250 31.51 -3.83 31.97
C TYR A 250 31.41 -5.21 32.63
N LEU A 251 32.45 -6.02 32.46
CA LEU A 251 32.51 -7.40 32.92
C LEU A 251 33.76 -7.65 33.75
N VAL A 252 33.64 -8.54 34.74
CA VAL A 252 34.75 -9.16 35.46
C VAL A 252 34.80 -10.62 35.05
N ILE A 253 35.91 -11.03 34.45
CA ILE A 253 36.12 -12.39 33.95
C ILE A 253 37.30 -13.01 34.69
N LYS A 254 37.13 -14.22 35.24
CA LYS A 254 38.20 -14.99 35.87
C LYS A 254 38.48 -16.27 35.07
N PRO A 255 39.55 -16.28 34.27
CA PRO A 255 40.08 -17.50 33.66
C PRO A 255 40.79 -18.39 34.71
N HIS A 256 40.91 -19.69 34.43
CA HIS A 256 41.57 -20.65 35.34
C HIS A 256 43.10 -20.47 35.46
N ASP A 257 43.72 -19.79 34.50
CA ASP A 257 45.18 -19.61 34.41
C ASP A 257 45.67 -18.21 34.79
N MET A 258 44.76 -17.27 35.08
CA MET A 258 45.13 -15.88 35.36
C MET A 258 44.27 -15.22 36.45
N ASP A 259 44.76 -14.09 36.96
CA ASP A 259 43.98 -13.23 37.87
C ASP A 259 42.74 -12.64 37.16
N PRO A 260 41.68 -12.27 37.91
CA PRO A 260 40.46 -11.68 37.34
C PRO A 260 40.74 -10.42 36.51
N LEU A 261 40.17 -10.39 35.30
CA LEU A 261 40.27 -9.31 34.33
C LEU A 261 39.00 -8.45 34.35
N CYS A 262 39.14 -7.14 34.23
CA CYS A 262 38.01 -6.22 34.02
C CYS A 262 38.02 -5.71 32.57
N ILE A 263 36.93 -5.90 31.84
CA ILE A 263 36.80 -5.48 30.44
C ILE A 263 35.62 -4.53 30.23
N THR A 264 35.75 -3.67 29.23
CA THR A 264 34.69 -2.81 28.71
C THR A 264 34.24 -3.30 27.34
N CYS A 265 32.94 -3.48 27.16
CA CYS A 265 32.32 -3.79 25.87
C CYS A 265 31.67 -2.52 25.31
N SER A 266 32.06 -2.12 24.11
CA SER A 266 31.57 -0.92 23.42
C SER A 266 31.07 -1.27 22.01
N THR A 267 30.37 -0.35 21.37
CA THR A 267 29.92 -0.48 19.97
C THR A 267 31.06 -0.70 18.98
N GLU A 268 32.26 -0.26 19.33
CA GLU A 268 33.47 -0.41 18.51
C GLU A 268 34.21 -1.74 18.78
N GLY A 269 34.01 -2.37 19.95
CA GLY A 269 34.70 -3.60 20.34
C GLY A 269 34.88 -3.79 21.84
N VAL A 270 35.63 -4.82 22.22
CA VAL A 270 35.95 -5.23 23.59
C VAL A 270 37.41 -4.90 23.92
N PHE A 271 37.68 -4.36 25.11
CA PHE A 271 39.04 -4.05 25.58
C PHE A 271 39.22 -4.18 27.10
N LEU A 272 40.46 -4.34 27.57
CA LEU A 272 40.86 -4.46 28.97
C LEU A 272 41.01 -3.09 29.67
N ASN A 273 40.54 -3.02 30.91
CA ASN A 273 40.60 -1.85 31.81
C ASN A 273 41.85 -1.88 32.73
N GLY A 274 42.27 -0.73 33.26
CA GLY A 274 43.42 -0.62 34.17
C GLY A 274 43.12 -1.06 35.61
N VAL A 275 44.13 -1.57 36.34
CA VAL A 275 44.03 -1.85 37.79
C VAL A 275 44.97 -0.92 38.56
N SER A 276 44.43 -0.03 39.39
CA SER A 276 45.24 0.80 40.29
C SER A 276 45.65 0.00 41.54
N SER A 277 46.91 -0.41 41.62
CA SER A 277 47.51 -0.97 42.83
C SER A 277 47.85 0.13 43.84
N ILE A 278 47.33 0.05 45.07
CA ILE A 278 47.93 0.76 46.22
C ILE A 278 48.27 -0.28 47.29
N SER A 279 49.58 -0.50 47.48
CA SER A 279 50.17 -1.34 48.52
C SER A 279 50.14 -0.62 49.86
N ILE A 280 49.47 -1.18 50.87
CA ILE A 280 49.75 -0.90 52.28
C ILE A 280 49.73 -2.21 53.09
N ASN A 281 50.88 -2.53 53.67
CA ASN A 281 51.15 -3.46 54.78
C ASN A 281 50.78 -4.95 54.63
N ASN A 282 51.66 -5.70 53.96
CA ASN A 282 52.09 -7.08 54.31
C ASN A 282 51.02 -8.08 54.79
N PHE A 283 49.89 -8.19 54.10
CA PHE A 283 49.11 -9.43 54.09
C PHE A 283 48.58 -9.72 52.68
N LYS A 284 49.06 -10.83 52.11
CA LYS A 284 48.61 -11.40 50.84
C LYS A 284 47.33 -12.17 51.10
N CYS A 285 46.16 -11.53 50.96
CA CYS A 285 44.84 -12.16 50.88
C CYS A 285 43.84 -11.16 50.27
N ILE A 286 43.42 -11.35 49.01
CA ILE A 286 42.11 -10.84 48.58
C ILE A 286 41.15 -12.02 48.65
N LEU A 287 40.45 -12.10 49.78
CA LEU A 287 39.25 -12.88 49.95
C LEU A 287 38.18 -12.34 48.99
N PHE A 288 37.84 -13.10 47.96
CA PHE A 288 36.59 -12.95 47.22
C PHE A 288 35.50 -13.72 48.00
N PHE A 289 34.75 -13.01 48.84
CA PHE A 289 33.50 -13.53 49.40
C PHE A 289 32.35 -12.67 48.89
N LYS A 290 31.41 -13.31 48.18
CA LYS A 290 30.02 -12.88 47.95
C LYS A 290 29.83 -11.38 47.62
N GLY A 291 30.05 -11.01 46.35
CA GLY A 291 29.21 -10.02 45.66
C GLY A 291 29.12 -8.60 46.21
N GLN A 292 30.15 -8.04 46.85
CA GLN A 292 30.20 -6.59 47.13
C GLN A 292 31.61 -6.00 46.92
N LEU A 293 31.79 -5.25 45.82
CA LEU A 293 32.86 -4.26 45.67
C LEU A 293 32.58 -3.06 46.57
N LYS A 294 32.95 -3.13 47.85
CA LYS A 294 33.00 -1.93 48.70
C LYS A 294 34.32 -1.19 48.46
N GLY A 295 34.24 -0.11 47.68
CA GLY A 295 35.15 1.04 47.77
C GLY A 295 36.47 1.00 46.98
N LYS A 296 36.47 0.50 45.74
CA LYS A 296 37.62 0.68 44.81
C LYS A 296 37.11 1.22 43.46
N GLU A 297 37.67 2.32 42.98
CA GLU A 297 37.40 2.87 41.65
C GLU A 297 37.92 1.91 40.58
N ILE A 298 37.05 1.54 39.63
CA ILE A 298 37.44 0.83 38.41
C ILE A 298 37.99 1.88 37.45
N ASP A 299 39.26 1.73 37.02
CA ASP A 299 39.86 2.59 35.99
C ASP A 299 39.38 2.12 34.61
N TYR A 300 38.39 2.82 34.06
CA TYR A 300 37.77 2.51 32.76
C TYR A 300 38.63 2.91 31.56
N GLU A 301 39.88 3.36 31.74
CA GLU A 301 40.75 3.66 30.62
C GLU A 301 41.23 2.40 29.88
N ARG A 302 41.13 2.44 28.55
CA ARG A 302 41.56 1.37 27.65
C ARG A 302 43.07 1.11 27.76
N LYS A 303 43.46 -0.10 28.17
CA LYS A 303 44.87 -0.55 28.25
C LYS A 303 45.25 -1.58 27.17
N SER A 304 44.30 -2.12 26.42
CA SER A 304 44.56 -3.11 25.35
C SER A 304 44.13 -2.64 23.96
N GLY A 305 44.54 -3.41 22.94
CA GLY A 305 43.93 -3.40 21.61
C GLY A 305 42.42 -3.65 21.67
N LEU A 306 41.73 -3.28 20.59
CA LEU A 306 40.29 -3.48 20.44
C LEU A 306 40.05 -4.85 19.83
N TYR A 307 39.22 -5.66 20.45
CA TYR A 307 38.87 -6.98 19.97
C TYR A 307 37.43 -6.98 19.49
N LYS A 308 37.14 -7.81 18.49
CA LYS A 308 35.82 -7.86 17.85
C LYS A 308 34.72 -8.36 18.79
N ASP A 309 35.05 -9.27 19.70
CA ASP A 309 34.12 -9.94 20.62
C ASP A 309 34.87 -10.48 21.85
N ILE A 310 34.13 -10.95 22.86
CA ILE A 310 34.70 -11.37 24.16
C ILE A 310 35.51 -12.66 23.97
N VAL A 311 35.06 -13.59 23.14
CA VAL A 311 35.75 -14.86 22.87
C VAL A 311 37.10 -14.63 22.17
N THR A 312 37.17 -13.70 21.23
CA THR A 312 38.42 -13.35 20.53
C THR A 312 39.41 -12.71 21.48
N PHE A 313 38.94 -11.87 22.41
CA PHE A 313 39.76 -11.35 23.50
C PHE A 313 40.31 -12.46 24.39
N LEU A 314 39.46 -13.39 24.86
CA LEU A 314 39.87 -14.47 25.78
C LEU A 314 40.84 -15.48 25.14
N ARG A 315 40.64 -15.80 23.86
CA ARG A 315 41.52 -16.71 23.11
C ARG A 315 42.94 -16.19 22.94
N GLU A 316 43.11 -14.86 22.83
CA GLU A 316 44.44 -14.27 22.70
C GLU A 316 45.16 -14.16 24.07
N ILE A 317 44.40 -14.17 25.17
CA ILE A 317 44.92 -13.85 26.51
C ILE A 317 45.06 -15.09 27.41
N SER A 318 44.18 -16.08 27.31
CA SER A 318 44.18 -17.29 28.16
C SER A 318 44.38 -18.55 27.32
N PRO A 319 45.57 -19.18 27.37
CA PRO A 319 45.82 -20.48 26.77
C PRO A 319 44.92 -21.58 27.35
N ARG A 320 44.59 -21.55 28.65
CA ARG A 320 43.72 -22.57 29.26
C ARG A 320 42.27 -22.46 28.83
N PHE A 321 41.78 -21.25 28.56
CA PHE A 321 40.46 -21.05 27.95
C PHE A 321 40.36 -21.77 26.60
N VAL A 322 41.41 -21.67 25.77
CA VAL A 322 41.46 -22.35 24.46
C VAL A 322 41.48 -23.88 24.63
N GLU A 323 42.28 -24.39 25.57
CA GLU A 323 42.37 -25.83 25.84
C GLU A 323 41.06 -26.42 26.39
N ASN A 324 40.41 -25.72 27.33
CA ASN A 324 39.15 -26.17 27.93
C ASN A 324 37.97 -26.03 26.96
N MET A 325 37.97 -25.00 26.10
CA MET A 325 37.03 -24.93 24.97
C MET A 325 37.18 -26.15 24.04
N ALA A 326 38.41 -26.56 23.72
CA ALA A 326 38.65 -27.72 22.85
C ALA A 326 38.27 -29.06 23.51
N LYS A 327 38.36 -29.18 24.85
CA LYS A 327 37.94 -30.40 25.57
C LYS A 327 36.43 -30.60 25.59
N GLN A 328 35.65 -29.52 25.62
CA GLN A 328 34.19 -29.58 25.57
C GLN A 328 33.67 -30.17 24.24
N GLU A 329 34.44 -30.10 23.15
CA GLU A 329 34.12 -30.72 21.85
C GLU A 329 34.09 -32.27 21.89
N PHE A 330 34.79 -32.92 22.84
CA PHE A 330 34.94 -34.39 22.84
C PHE A 330 33.90 -35.13 23.71
N SER A 331 33.28 -34.46 24.67
CA SER A 331 32.36 -35.05 25.65
C SER A 331 30.90 -35.20 25.18
N GLU A 332 30.48 -34.56 24.08
CA GLU A 332 29.10 -34.65 23.55
C GLU A 332 28.77 -35.99 22.86
N SER A 333 29.73 -36.93 22.75
CA SER A 333 29.50 -38.22 22.08
C SER A 333 28.96 -39.34 22.97
N GLN A 334 28.66 -39.10 24.26
CA GLN A 334 28.24 -40.16 25.20
C GLN A 334 26.95 -39.94 26.01
N TYR A 335 26.20 -38.85 25.81
CA TYR A 335 24.90 -38.66 26.48
C TYR A 335 23.84 -38.14 25.51
N ALA A 336 23.26 -39.05 24.73
CA ALA A 336 22.11 -38.76 23.87
C ALA A 336 21.07 -39.90 23.94
N GLU A 337 20.67 -40.28 25.15
CA GLU A 337 19.37 -40.89 25.38
C GLU A 337 18.73 -40.19 26.59
N GLU A 338 17.45 -39.86 26.43
CA GLU A 338 16.53 -39.20 27.39
C GLU A 338 16.54 -37.65 27.47
N TYR A 339 15.33 -37.10 27.32
CA TYR A 339 14.85 -35.71 27.35
C TYR A 339 14.73 -34.94 26.01
N SER A 340 13.47 -34.73 25.64
CA SER A 340 13.02 -33.84 24.56
C SER A 340 13.29 -32.38 24.91
N GLY A 341 14.16 -31.74 24.14
CA GLY A 341 14.41 -30.30 24.20
C GLY A 341 15.11 -29.81 22.93
N LYS A 342 14.32 -29.52 21.89
CA LYS A 342 14.81 -28.83 20.69
C LYS A 342 15.25 -27.41 21.10
N VAL A 343 16.49 -27.04 20.76
CA VAL A 343 17.08 -25.68 20.58
C VAL A 343 18.56 -25.60 21.03
N ILE A 344 19.07 -26.51 21.86
CA ILE A 344 20.46 -26.40 22.39
C ILE A 344 21.51 -27.09 21.49
N SER A 345 21.16 -28.18 20.79
CA SER A 345 22.12 -29.02 20.04
C SER A 345 22.66 -28.40 18.74
N VAL A 346 21.89 -27.52 18.07
CA VAL A 346 22.29 -26.94 16.76
C VAL A 346 23.21 -25.72 16.95
N PHE A 347 23.09 -25.03 18.08
CA PHE A 347 23.93 -23.87 18.40
C PHE A 347 25.37 -24.28 18.77
N PHE A 348 25.54 -25.44 19.43
CA PHE A 348 26.85 -25.99 19.81
C PHE A 348 27.69 -26.43 18.61
N PHE A 349 27.07 -27.06 17.60
CA PHE A 349 27.79 -27.55 16.42
C PHE A 349 28.29 -26.42 15.50
N PHE A 350 27.55 -25.31 15.39
CA PHE A 350 27.91 -24.16 14.57
C PHE A 350 28.98 -23.26 15.21
N PHE A 351 28.98 -23.13 16.54
CA PHE A 351 29.94 -22.28 17.26
C PHE A 351 31.38 -22.80 17.15
N PHE A 352 31.58 -24.12 17.07
CA PHE A 352 32.92 -24.74 17.05
C PHE A 352 33.54 -24.89 15.64
N SER A 353 32.74 -25.07 14.57
CA SER A 353 33.28 -25.12 13.19
C SER A 353 33.94 -23.82 12.72
N PHE A 354 33.59 -22.67 13.33
CA PHE A 354 34.16 -21.37 12.97
C PHE A 354 35.55 -21.12 13.61
N LEU A 355 35.95 -21.90 14.62
CA LEU A 355 37.12 -21.61 15.46
C LEU A 355 38.43 -22.26 14.97
N ASN A 356 38.40 -23.16 13.98
CA ASN A 356 39.59 -23.82 13.44
C ASN A 356 39.93 -23.37 11.99
N LYS A 357 40.69 -22.27 11.88
CA LYS A 357 41.52 -21.96 10.69
C LYS A 357 42.95 -21.61 11.14
N PRO A 358 43.99 -22.30 10.66
CA PRO A 358 45.37 -21.96 11.03
C PRO A 358 45.82 -20.64 10.40
N LYS A 359 46.55 -19.81 11.19
CA LYS A 359 47.23 -18.59 10.73
C LYS A 359 48.29 -18.95 9.68
N CYS A 360 48.23 -18.34 8.49
CA CYS A 360 49.28 -18.39 7.48
C CYS A 360 50.13 -17.11 7.58
N SER A 361 51.39 -17.25 7.96
CA SER A 361 52.38 -16.17 8.01
C SER A 361 53.15 -16.05 6.69
N SER A 362 53.49 -14.81 6.34
CA SER A 362 54.28 -14.44 5.17
C SER A 362 55.79 -14.51 5.40
N ASP A 363 56.49 -14.70 4.27
CA ASP A 363 57.90 -14.40 3.95
C ASP A 363 59.03 -15.33 4.42
N LYS A 364 59.60 -16.07 3.47
CA LYS A 364 60.89 -15.76 2.79
C LYS A 364 61.31 -16.86 1.79
N ALA A 365 61.76 -16.45 0.60
CA ALA A 365 62.48 -17.30 -0.36
C ALA A 365 63.94 -17.55 0.12
N PRO A 366 64.66 -18.59 -0.38
CA PRO A 366 65.38 -18.42 -1.67
C PRO A 366 65.55 -19.68 -2.57
N LYS A 367 66.08 -19.36 -3.76
CA LYS A 367 66.45 -20.07 -5.02
C LYS A 367 67.21 -21.42 -5.01
N LYS A 368 67.19 -22.03 -6.22
CA LYS A 368 68.15 -22.95 -6.93
C LYS A 368 68.07 -24.45 -6.57
N ASP A 369 68.29 -25.43 -7.45
CA ASP A 369 68.83 -25.55 -8.83
C ASP A 369 68.33 -26.92 -9.40
N SER A 370 68.39 -27.12 -10.73
CA SER A 370 68.63 -28.36 -11.54
C SER A 370 68.25 -29.76 -10.97
N GLU A 371 67.69 -30.74 -11.67
CA GLU A 371 68.09 -31.27 -12.99
C GLU A 371 67.19 -32.49 -13.36
N GLU A 372 66.94 -32.65 -14.68
CA GLU A 372 66.98 -33.92 -15.44
C GLU A 372 66.08 -35.14 -15.12
N ARG A 373 65.15 -35.50 -16.03
CA ARG A 373 65.38 -36.47 -17.14
C ARG A 373 64.10 -36.92 -17.85
N LYS A 374 64.16 -36.76 -19.20
CA LYS A 374 63.78 -37.70 -20.29
C LYS A 374 62.32 -38.18 -20.35
N SER A 375 61.64 -38.39 -21.48
CA SER A 375 61.84 -38.25 -22.93
C SER A 375 60.56 -38.94 -23.50
N SER A 376 59.85 -38.49 -24.52
CA SER A 376 60.28 -38.54 -25.91
C SER A 376 59.15 -38.05 -26.83
N THR A 377 59.58 -37.75 -28.04
CA THR A 377 59.06 -36.87 -29.08
C THR A 377 58.26 -37.60 -30.18
N VAL A 378 57.05 -37.10 -30.49
CA VAL A 378 56.40 -36.74 -31.79
C VAL A 378 56.43 -37.69 -33.03
N PRO A 379 55.79 -37.38 -34.21
CA PRO A 379 54.41 -37.00 -34.59
C PRO A 379 53.82 -37.86 -35.78
N VAL A 380 52.64 -37.47 -36.30
CA VAL A 380 52.28 -37.35 -37.75
C VAL A 380 51.06 -38.17 -38.27
N THR A 381 49.94 -37.44 -38.44
CA THR A 381 48.96 -37.36 -39.57
C THR A 381 48.50 -38.59 -40.38
N LYS A 382 47.16 -38.73 -40.60
CA LYS A 382 46.35 -38.31 -41.80
C LYS A 382 45.10 -39.20 -42.02
N LYS A 383 43.93 -38.53 -42.22
CA LYS A 383 42.77 -38.87 -43.12
C LYS A 383 42.00 -40.20 -42.86
N LYS A 384 40.68 -40.35 -43.06
CA LYS A 384 39.54 -39.52 -43.51
C LYS A 384 38.23 -40.34 -43.29
N ALA A 385 37.10 -39.63 -43.12
CA ALA A 385 35.74 -39.90 -43.65
C ALA A 385 34.90 -41.08 -43.06
N SER A 386 33.56 -41.00 -42.91
CA SER A 386 32.58 -39.91 -43.13
C SER A 386 31.15 -40.35 -42.77
N GLY A 387 30.32 -39.35 -42.39
CA GLY A 387 28.90 -39.22 -42.80
C GLY A 387 27.94 -39.06 -41.62
N LYS A 388 26.91 -38.21 -41.58
CA LYS A 388 26.33 -37.09 -42.37
C LYS A 388 25.41 -36.37 -41.34
N PHE A 389 25.17 -35.05 -41.37
CA PHE A 389 24.03 -34.44 -42.06
C PHE A 389 24.13 -32.90 -42.08
N LYS A 390 23.50 -32.32 -43.11
CA LYS A 390 23.67 -30.93 -43.59
C LYS A 390 22.85 -29.88 -42.84
N MET A 391 23.41 -28.67 -42.89
CA MET A 391 22.92 -27.36 -42.49
C MET A 391 21.99 -26.74 -43.55
N VAL A 392 20.97 -25.99 -43.14
CA VAL A 392 20.22 -25.03 -43.98
C VAL A 392 20.07 -23.70 -43.22
N LYS A 393 20.45 -22.61 -43.90
CA LYS A 393 20.34 -21.19 -43.47
C LYS A 393 18.89 -20.71 -43.59
N ILE A 394 18.44 -19.86 -42.67
CA ILE A 394 17.20 -19.10 -42.79
C ILE A 394 17.54 -17.69 -43.31
N GLN A 395 16.90 -17.32 -44.42
CA GLN A 395 16.85 -16.00 -45.04
C GLN A 395 15.59 -15.26 -44.57
N GLU A 396 15.72 -13.95 -44.35
CA GLU A 396 14.61 -12.99 -44.27
C GLU A 396 13.86 -12.85 -45.61
N THR A 397 12.53 -12.73 -45.58
CA THR A 397 11.74 -11.69 -46.31
C THR A 397 10.21 -11.87 -46.12
N SER A 398 9.61 -10.90 -45.43
CA SER A 398 8.33 -10.19 -45.68
C SER A 398 7.21 -10.80 -46.58
N LYS A 399 5.97 -10.89 -46.07
CA LYS A 399 4.83 -9.97 -46.37
C LYS A 399 3.45 -10.43 -45.82
N CYS A 400 2.85 -9.53 -45.05
CA CYS A 400 1.43 -9.12 -44.90
C CYS A 400 0.27 -10.13 -44.74
N LYS A 401 -0.52 -9.94 -43.67
CA LYS A 401 -1.91 -9.45 -43.78
C LYS A 401 -2.40 -8.85 -42.46
N ALA A 402 -2.83 -7.59 -42.53
CA ALA A 402 -3.54 -6.87 -41.49
C ALA A 402 -5.05 -7.18 -41.58
N SER A 403 -5.68 -7.48 -40.45
CA SER A 403 -7.12 -7.26 -40.21
C SER A 403 -7.46 -7.51 -38.74
N SER A 404 -8.18 -6.55 -38.13
CA SER A 404 -8.98 -6.62 -36.88
C SER A 404 -8.21 -6.90 -35.58
N SER A 405 -8.30 -6.13 -34.48
CA SER A 405 -9.36 -5.25 -34.00
C SER A 405 -8.77 -4.19 -33.06
N LEU A 406 -9.12 -2.92 -33.27
CA LEU A 406 -8.95 -1.84 -32.31
C LEU A 406 -10.07 -1.94 -31.25
N GLU A 407 -9.90 -2.78 -30.24
CA GLU A 407 -10.70 -2.74 -29.00
C GLU A 407 -9.86 -3.28 -27.84
N ASP A 408 -8.89 -2.50 -27.33
CA ASP A 408 -8.37 -2.71 -25.97
C ASP A 408 -7.58 -1.47 -25.50
N LEU A 409 -8.24 -0.32 -25.44
CA LEU A 409 -7.71 0.87 -24.77
C LEU A 409 -8.83 1.48 -23.91
N GLY A 410 -8.98 0.93 -22.71
CA GLY A 410 -9.95 1.40 -21.72
C GLY A 410 -10.13 0.44 -20.55
N GLU A 411 -9.06 0.11 -19.82
CA GLU A 411 -9.21 -0.56 -18.52
C GLU A 411 -8.88 0.43 -17.38
N SER A 412 -9.89 1.20 -16.97
CA SER A 412 -9.94 1.79 -15.63
C SER A 412 -10.92 0.96 -14.82
N SER A 413 -10.40 0.04 -14.01
CA SER A 413 -11.17 -0.71 -13.02
C SER A 413 -10.35 -0.72 -11.74
N SER A 414 -10.90 -0.13 -10.69
CA SER A 414 -10.39 -0.14 -9.33
C SER A 414 -10.49 -1.54 -8.72
N GLU A 415 -9.65 -2.46 -9.21
CA GLU A 415 -9.38 -3.73 -8.53
C GLU A 415 -8.20 -3.44 -7.58
N ALA A 416 -8.47 -3.28 -6.28
CA ALA A 416 -7.41 -3.22 -5.28
C ALA A 416 -6.80 -4.63 -5.18
N ASP A 417 -5.61 -4.82 -5.77
CA ASP A 417 -4.84 -6.03 -5.56
C ASP A 417 -4.26 -5.99 -4.13
N GLU A 418 -4.39 -7.08 -3.37
CA GLU A 418 -3.92 -7.19 -1.98
C GLU A 418 -2.40 -6.99 -1.83
N ASP A 419 -1.65 -6.99 -2.93
CA ASP A 419 -0.18 -7.08 -2.94
C ASP A 419 0.50 -6.13 -3.98
N GLU A 420 -0.06 -4.95 -4.28
CA GLU A 420 0.60 -3.94 -5.15
C GLU A 420 1.61 -3.04 -4.39
N GLN A 421 2.41 -3.62 -3.48
CA GLN A 421 3.65 -3.00 -3.02
C GLN A 421 4.84 -3.83 -3.49
N PRO A 422 5.82 -3.24 -4.21
CA PRO A 422 7.07 -3.92 -4.46
C PRO A 422 7.79 -4.08 -3.12
N VAL A 423 7.72 -5.28 -2.54
CA VAL A 423 8.53 -5.65 -1.38
C VAL A 423 10.00 -5.56 -1.80
N ARG A 424 10.64 -4.44 -1.46
CA ARG A 424 12.10 -4.34 -1.48
C ARG A 424 12.62 -5.16 -0.32
N HIS A 425 13.26 -6.30 -0.61
CA HIS A 425 14.22 -6.86 0.33
C HIS A 425 15.65 -6.55 -0.09
N GLN A 426 16.37 -6.02 0.90
CA GLN A 426 17.82 -5.93 0.97
C GLN A 426 18.41 -7.32 0.73
N GLU A 427 19.27 -7.46 -0.28
CA GLU A 427 20.21 -8.58 -0.36
C GLU A 427 21.24 -8.41 0.76
N GLY A 428 20.84 -8.78 1.98
CA GLY A 428 21.74 -8.91 3.11
C GLY A 428 22.62 -10.13 2.88
N SER A 429 23.92 -9.93 2.83
CA SER A 429 24.89 -11.02 2.96
C SER A 429 24.79 -11.58 4.39
N THR A 430 23.93 -12.56 4.59
CA THR A 430 23.93 -13.45 5.75
C THR A 430 24.52 -14.79 5.34
N ASP A 431 25.34 -15.37 6.20
CA ASP A 431 25.84 -16.73 6.04
C ASP A 431 24.65 -17.66 5.76
N LEU A 432 24.68 -18.30 4.59
CA LEU A 432 23.61 -19.16 4.09
C LEU A 432 23.31 -20.25 5.12
N SER A 433 22.06 -20.34 5.56
CA SER A 433 21.65 -21.28 6.60
C SER A 433 21.94 -22.74 6.19
N PRO A 434 22.20 -23.66 7.12
CA PRO A 434 22.39 -25.09 6.80
C PRO A 434 21.21 -25.67 6.00
N GLU A 435 20.00 -25.16 6.20
CA GLU A 435 18.80 -25.52 5.43
C GLU A 435 18.92 -25.08 3.96
N TYR A 436 19.48 -23.88 3.69
CA TYR A 436 19.75 -23.42 2.32
C TYR A 436 20.71 -24.37 1.59
N TRP A 437 21.80 -24.78 2.25
CA TRP A 437 22.76 -25.74 1.67
C TRP A 437 22.16 -27.15 1.51
N GLY A 438 21.33 -27.58 2.46
CA GLY A 438 20.57 -28.83 2.39
C GLY A 438 19.65 -28.85 1.18
N ILE A 439 18.85 -27.80 1.00
CA ILE A 439 17.95 -27.64 -0.16
C ILE A 439 18.75 -27.52 -1.45
N GLN A 440 19.87 -26.80 -1.48
CA GLN A 440 20.72 -26.74 -2.67
C GLN A 440 21.27 -28.10 -3.07
N LYS A 441 21.68 -28.93 -2.10
CA LYS A 441 22.15 -30.28 -2.36
C LYS A 441 21.02 -31.16 -2.90
N LEU A 442 19.83 -31.10 -2.29
CA LEU A 442 18.66 -31.83 -2.76
C LEU A 442 18.20 -31.36 -4.14
N ALA A 443 18.25 -30.06 -4.45
CA ALA A 443 17.92 -29.51 -5.75
C ALA A 443 18.81 -30.09 -6.87
N LYS A 444 20.08 -30.41 -6.58
CA LYS A 444 20.96 -31.12 -7.53
C LYS A 444 20.48 -32.56 -7.78
N TYR A 445 20.03 -33.27 -6.74
CA TYR A 445 19.47 -34.62 -6.88
C TYR A 445 18.13 -34.62 -7.62
N VAL A 446 17.30 -33.59 -7.44
CA VAL A 446 16.05 -33.41 -8.21
C VAL A 446 16.35 -33.13 -9.70
N LYS A 447 17.43 -32.39 -10.01
CA LYS A 447 17.84 -32.08 -11.40
C LYS A 447 18.43 -33.26 -12.18
N GLY A 448 19.09 -34.20 -11.50
CA GLY A 448 19.90 -35.24 -12.16
C GLY A 448 19.60 -36.68 -11.73
N GLY A 449 18.65 -36.90 -10.82
CA GLY A 449 18.28 -38.22 -10.33
C GLY A 449 17.34 -38.98 -11.27
N ASP A 450 17.30 -40.30 -11.15
CA ASP A 450 16.22 -41.12 -11.73
C ASP A 450 14.87 -40.82 -11.03
N PRO A 451 13.72 -41.31 -11.52
CA PRO A 451 12.42 -41.02 -10.92
C PRO A 451 12.34 -41.40 -9.43
N THR A 452 13.05 -42.45 -9.00
CA THR A 452 13.03 -42.90 -7.59
C THR A 452 13.86 -41.96 -6.72
N ALA A 453 15.07 -41.60 -7.15
CA ALA A 453 15.94 -40.65 -6.48
C ALA A 453 15.32 -39.24 -6.43
N THR A 454 14.62 -38.84 -7.50
CA THR A 454 13.88 -37.57 -7.57
C THR A 454 12.75 -37.54 -6.55
N VAL A 455 11.94 -38.60 -6.45
CA VAL A 455 10.87 -38.69 -5.45
C VAL A 455 11.43 -38.68 -4.02
N ILE A 456 12.52 -39.40 -3.75
CA ILE A 456 13.19 -39.39 -2.44
C ILE A 456 13.69 -37.97 -2.12
N ALA A 457 14.33 -37.30 -3.07
CA ALA A 457 14.82 -35.94 -2.89
C ALA A 457 13.69 -34.92 -2.66
N LEU A 458 12.55 -35.07 -3.34
CA LEU A 458 11.36 -34.24 -3.11
C LEU A 458 10.76 -34.49 -1.72
N CYS A 459 10.70 -35.75 -1.26
CA CYS A 459 10.27 -36.07 0.09
C CYS A 459 11.20 -35.45 1.13
N SER A 460 12.52 -35.61 0.98
CA SER A 460 13.51 -35.02 1.88
C SER A 460 13.51 -33.49 1.85
N MET A 461 13.14 -32.88 0.72
CA MET A 461 13.01 -31.41 0.62
C MET A 461 11.82 -30.89 1.42
N ARG A 462 10.76 -31.69 1.56
CA ARG A 462 9.57 -31.37 2.38
C ARG A 462 9.80 -31.55 3.88
N ASP A 463 10.84 -32.30 4.27
CA ASP A 463 11.20 -32.44 5.69
C ASP A 463 11.81 -31.14 6.25
N PHE A 464 12.21 -30.21 5.37
CA PHE A 464 12.56 -28.84 5.75
C PHE A 464 11.32 -27.97 5.96
N ASP A 465 11.43 -26.95 6.81
CA ASP A 465 10.37 -25.96 6.99
C ASP A 465 10.30 -25.02 5.77
N LEU A 466 9.44 -25.37 4.82
CA LEU A 466 9.19 -24.60 3.59
C LEU A 466 8.40 -23.30 3.84
N SER A 467 7.93 -23.06 5.07
CA SER A 467 7.33 -21.76 5.44
C SER A 467 8.40 -20.67 5.64
N GLN A 468 9.65 -21.06 5.93
CA GLN A 468 10.76 -20.12 6.10
C GLN A 468 11.17 -19.49 4.77
N GLU A 469 11.36 -18.17 4.80
CA GLU A 469 11.77 -17.40 3.63
C GLU A 469 13.14 -17.86 3.08
N THR A 470 14.06 -18.27 3.97
CA THR A 470 15.38 -18.80 3.57
C THR A 470 15.28 -20.08 2.72
N CYS A 471 14.38 -21.00 3.07
CA CYS A 471 14.11 -22.22 2.31
C CYS A 471 13.45 -21.92 0.96
N GLN A 472 12.49 -20.98 0.96
CA GLN A 472 11.79 -20.51 -0.24
C GLN A 472 12.74 -19.85 -1.24
N LEU A 473 13.62 -18.97 -0.74
CA LEU A 473 14.68 -18.33 -1.52
C LEU A 473 15.69 -19.37 -2.03
N ALA A 474 16.09 -20.35 -1.21
CA ALA A 474 16.95 -21.45 -1.67
C ALA A 474 16.38 -22.20 -2.87
N ILE A 475 15.08 -22.52 -2.85
CA ILE A 475 14.41 -23.19 -3.98
C ILE A 475 14.40 -22.30 -5.24
N LYS A 476 14.22 -20.99 -5.07
CA LYS A 476 14.23 -20.02 -6.16
C LYS A 476 15.65 -19.84 -6.74
N ASP A 477 16.62 -19.50 -5.90
CA ASP A 477 17.99 -19.11 -6.28
C ASP A 477 18.80 -20.27 -6.87
N THR A 478 18.49 -21.50 -6.44
CA THR A 478 19.10 -22.71 -7.02
C THR A 478 18.51 -23.10 -8.37
N GLY A 479 17.51 -22.37 -8.87
CA GLY A 479 16.73 -22.71 -10.06
C GLY A 479 15.97 -24.02 -9.89
N CYS A 480 15.65 -24.42 -8.65
CA CYS A 480 14.85 -25.61 -8.37
C CYS A 480 13.39 -25.37 -8.75
N LEU A 481 12.88 -24.14 -8.63
CA LEU A 481 11.52 -23.77 -9.00
C LEU A 481 11.18 -24.14 -10.46
N GLU A 482 12.08 -23.86 -11.41
CA GLU A 482 11.93 -24.25 -12.82
C GLU A 482 11.84 -25.77 -12.98
N VAL A 483 12.67 -26.50 -12.24
CA VAL A 483 12.70 -27.96 -12.27
C VAL A 483 11.42 -28.55 -11.71
N LEU A 484 10.91 -28.01 -10.59
CA LEU A 484 9.63 -28.40 -10.02
C LEU A 484 8.50 -28.21 -11.03
N ILE A 485 8.47 -27.08 -11.74
CA ILE A 485 7.47 -26.83 -12.80
C ILE A 485 7.66 -27.82 -13.96
N ASN A 486 8.88 -28.10 -14.39
CA ASN A 486 9.14 -29.08 -15.45
C ASN A 486 8.74 -30.51 -15.04
N LEU A 487 8.90 -30.88 -13.77
CA LEU A 487 8.46 -32.17 -13.24
C LEU A 487 6.94 -32.35 -13.32
N LEU A 488 6.17 -31.26 -13.36
CA LEU A 488 4.72 -31.32 -13.55
C LEU A 488 4.33 -31.81 -14.94
N ASP A 489 5.17 -31.61 -15.95
CA ASP A 489 4.93 -32.06 -17.34
C ASP A 489 5.37 -33.51 -17.59
N THR A 490 5.87 -34.20 -16.55
CA THR A 490 6.26 -35.61 -16.65
C THR A 490 5.06 -36.56 -16.58
N GLN A 491 5.23 -37.80 -17.04
CA GLN A 491 4.18 -38.84 -16.94
C GLN A 491 4.16 -39.56 -15.57
N GLU A 492 5.13 -39.28 -14.70
CA GLU A 492 5.28 -39.95 -13.41
C GLU A 492 4.46 -39.25 -12.32
N ILE A 493 3.29 -39.81 -11.99
CA ILE A 493 2.34 -39.25 -11.00
C ILE A 493 3.01 -38.93 -9.65
N LYS A 494 3.96 -39.76 -9.21
CA LYS A 494 4.69 -39.56 -7.94
C LYS A 494 5.60 -38.33 -7.99
N CYS A 495 6.24 -38.05 -9.13
CA CYS A 495 7.06 -36.86 -9.32
C CYS A 495 6.19 -35.60 -9.37
N GLN A 496 5.08 -35.64 -10.12
CA GLN A 496 4.10 -34.55 -10.17
C GLN A 496 3.53 -34.24 -8.78
N THR A 497 3.13 -35.28 -8.04
CA THR A 497 2.60 -35.16 -6.66
C THR A 497 3.63 -34.56 -5.71
N GLY A 498 4.87 -35.05 -5.74
CA GLY A 498 5.95 -34.52 -4.91
C GLY A 498 6.25 -33.05 -5.22
N SER A 499 6.28 -32.69 -6.51
CA SER A 499 6.49 -31.32 -6.97
C SER A 499 5.35 -30.39 -6.55
N LEU A 500 4.08 -30.77 -6.79
CA LEU A 500 2.93 -29.95 -6.39
C LEU A 500 2.83 -29.73 -4.89
N LYS A 501 3.21 -30.72 -4.06
CA LYS A 501 3.24 -30.55 -2.60
C LYS A 501 4.20 -29.42 -2.18
N ILE A 502 5.42 -29.41 -2.75
CA ILE A 502 6.40 -28.36 -2.48
C ILE A 502 5.89 -27.02 -3.03
N LEU A 503 5.44 -26.98 -4.29
CA LEU A 503 4.93 -25.77 -4.94
C LEU A 503 3.75 -25.17 -4.16
N LYS A 504 2.84 -25.99 -3.64
CA LYS A 504 1.74 -25.54 -2.79
C LYS A 504 2.25 -24.77 -1.58
N ASP A 505 3.19 -25.34 -0.84
CA ASP A 505 3.69 -24.76 0.41
C ASP A 505 4.44 -23.44 0.17
N ILE A 506 5.27 -23.38 -0.87
CA ILE A 506 6.05 -22.16 -1.19
C ILE A 506 5.25 -21.10 -1.96
N SER A 507 4.14 -21.46 -2.61
CA SER A 507 3.30 -20.52 -3.38
C SER A 507 2.52 -19.53 -2.51
N GLN A 508 2.63 -19.61 -1.18
CA GLN A 508 2.12 -18.57 -0.30
C GLN A 508 2.98 -17.29 -0.37
N ASN A 509 4.24 -17.37 -0.81
CA ASN A 509 5.11 -16.21 -0.97
C ASN A 509 4.82 -15.46 -2.28
N ILE A 510 4.65 -14.14 -2.19
CA ILE A 510 4.31 -13.26 -3.33
C ILE A 510 5.32 -13.41 -4.48
N LEU A 511 6.63 -13.39 -4.19
CA LEU A 511 7.68 -13.47 -5.23
C LEU A 511 7.64 -14.80 -5.98
N ILE A 512 7.36 -15.90 -5.27
CA ILE A 512 7.28 -17.23 -5.85
C ILE A 512 6.01 -17.37 -6.71
N ARG A 513 4.88 -16.79 -6.30
CA ARG A 513 3.66 -16.76 -7.14
C ARG A 513 3.91 -16.10 -8.48
N HIS A 514 4.60 -14.96 -8.48
CA HIS A 514 4.99 -14.28 -9.71
C HIS A 514 5.91 -15.14 -10.57
N ALA A 515 6.95 -15.72 -9.97
CA ALA A 515 7.88 -16.60 -10.67
C ALA A 515 7.20 -17.84 -11.28
N ILE A 516 6.28 -18.50 -10.55
CA ILE A 516 5.50 -19.64 -11.07
C ILE A 516 4.68 -19.23 -12.29
N ALA A 517 4.05 -18.06 -12.27
CA ALA A 517 3.26 -17.56 -13.39
C ALA A 517 4.14 -17.14 -14.58
N ASP A 518 5.33 -16.57 -14.34
CA ASP A 518 6.29 -16.19 -15.38
C ASP A 518 6.89 -17.41 -16.09
N LEU A 519 7.14 -18.49 -15.35
CA LEU A 519 7.62 -19.77 -15.86
C LEU A 519 6.53 -20.61 -16.53
N GLY A 520 5.30 -20.12 -16.65
CA GLY A 520 4.19 -20.82 -17.31
C GLY A 520 3.57 -21.97 -16.51
N GLY A 521 3.92 -22.12 -15.23
CA GLY A 521 3.48 -23.26 -14.41
C GLY A 521 1.95 -23.37 -14.25
N LEU A 522 1.22 -22.25 -14.36
CA LEU A 522 -0.25 -22.24 -14.32
C LEU A 522 -0.89 -23.00 -15.48
N ASP A 523 -0.28 -23.01 -16.68
CA ASP A 523 -0.83 -23.77 -17.81
C ASP A 523 -0.79 -25.27 -17.52
N ILE A 524 0.33 -25.72 -16.92
CA ILE A 524 0.60 -27.13 -16.67
C ILE A 524 -0.33 -27.61 -15.55
N MET A 525 -0.47 -26.81 -14.50
CA MET A 525 -1.43 -27.10 -13.42
C MET A 525 -2.87 -27.20 -13.94
N VAL A 526 -3.28 -26.33 -14.89
CA VAL A 526 -4.62 -26.40 -15.52
C VAL A 526 -4.78 -27.65 -16.40
N LYS A 527 -3.72 -28.17 -17.01
CA LYS A 527 -3.76 -29.47 -17.71
C LYS A 527 -3.88 -30.63 -16.73
N ILE A 528 -3.18 -30.57 -15.61
CA ILE A 528 -3.22 -31.61 -14.55
C ILE A 528 -4.63 -31.80 -13.96
N LEU A 529 -5.48 -30.76 -13.97
CA LEU A 529 -6.88 -30.89 -13.54
C LEU A 529 -7.69 -31.95 -14.33
N ASP A 530 -7.27 -32.30 -15.55
CA ASP A 530 -7.88 -33.36 -16.37
C ASP A 530 -7.39 -34.77 -16.01
N SER A 531 -6.39 -34.91 -15.13
CA SER A 531 -5.83 -36.21 -14.75
C SER A 531 -6.87 -37.12 -14.10
N PRO A 532 -6.72 -38.46 -14.12
CA PRO A 532 -7.65 -39.34 -13.40
C PRO A 532 -7.37 -39.40 -11.89
N ASP A 533 -6.22 -38.89 -11.44
CA ASP A 533 -5.78 -38.97 -10.04
C ASP A 533 -6.39 -37.82 -9.20
N THR A 534 -7.18 -38.18 -8.20
CA THR A 534 -7.88 -37.19 -7.36
C THR A 534 -6.94 -36.38 -6.48
N ASP A 535 -5.87 -36.98 -5.97
CA ASP A 535 -4.93 -36.29 -5.09
C ASP A 535 -4.11 -35.25 -5.89
N LEU A 536 -3.77 -35.58 -7.13
CA LEU A 536 -3.10 -34.69 -8.06
C LEU A 536 -3.99 -33.50 -8.45
N LYS A 537 -5.29 -33.72 -8.70
CA LYS A 537 -6.26 -32.63 -8.93
C LYS A 537 -6.36 -31.68 -7.75
N CYS A 538 -6.48 -32.22 -6.53
CA CYS A 538 -6.56 -31.42 -5.31
C CYS A 538 -5.34 -30.53 -5.16
N LEU A 539 -4.14 -31.10 -5.25
CA LEU A 539 -2.88 -30.36 -5.12
C LEU A 539 -2.70 -29.29 -6.20
N ALA A 540 -3.09 -29.59 -7.44
CA ALA A 540 -3.06 -28.62 -8.53
C ALA A 540 -4.05 -27.46 -8.27
N ALA A 541 -5.27 -27.77 -7.83
CA ALA A 541 -6.26 -26.75 -7.50
C ALA A 541 -5.84 -25.87 -6.31
N GLU A 542 -5.30 -26.45 -5.23
CA GLU A 542 -4.77 -25.69 -4.09
C GLU A 542 -3.61 -24.77 -4.49
N THR A 543 -2.68 -25.27 -5.30
CA THR A 543 -1.56 -24.46 -5.80
C THR A 543 -2.06 -23.34 -6.71
N ILE A 544 -3.03 -23.62 -7.59
CA ILE A 544 -3.69 -22.58 -8.40
C ILE A 544 -4.35 -21.54 -7.51
N ALA A 545 -5.02 -21.92 -6.42
CA ALA A 545 -5.65 -21.00 -5.49
C ALA A 545 -4.65 -20.00 -4.90
N ASN A 546 -3.49 -20.50 -4.45
CA ASN A 546 -2.43 -19.65 -3.90
C ASN A 546 -1.85 -18.70 -4.96
N VAL A 547 -1.59 -19.19 -6.18
CA VAL A 547 -1.00 -18.38 -7.25
C VAL A 547 -2.01 -17.39 -7.85
N ALA A 548 -3.31 -17.69 -7.86
CA ALA A 548 -4.36 -16.85 -8.45
C ALA A 548 -4.73 -15.59 -7.63
N ARG A 549 -3.95 -15.22 -6.61
CA ARG A 549 -4.19 -14.03 -5.77
C ARG A 549 -3.89 -12.70 -6.46
N PHE A 550 -3.23 -12.68 -7.63
CA PHE A 550 -2.95 -11.46 -8.42
C PHE A 550 -3.54 -11.50 -9.85
N LYS A 551 -3.75 -10.33 -10.47
CA LYS A 551 -4.51 -10.16 -11.72
C LYS A 551 -4.00 -10.99 -12.90
N ARG A 552 -2.69 -11.06 -13.13
CA ARG A 552 -2.10 -11.79 -14.27
C ARG A 552 -2.31 -13.31 -14.14
N ALA A 553 -2.12 -13.90 -12.96
CA ALA A 553 -2.40 -15.32 -12.75
C ALA A 553 -3.87 -15.67 -13.02
N ARG A 554 -4.82 -14.88 -12.51
CA ARG A 554 -6.27 -15.04 -12.78
C ARG A 554 -6.59 -15.04 -14.28
N LYS A 555 -5.93 -14.16 -15.05
CA LYS A 555 -6.06 -14.09 -16.51
C LYS A 555 -5.53 -15.37 -17.18
N THR A 556 -4.35 -15.85 -16.78
CA THR A 556 -3.75 -17.07 -17.31
C THR A 556 -4.63 -18.30 -17.08
N VAL A 557 -5.15 -18.47 -15.86
CA VAL A 557 -6.07 -19.60 -15.53
C VAL A 557 -7.31 -19.57 -16.42
N ARG A 558 -7.91 -18.39 -16.64
CA ARG A 558 -9.07 -18.23 -17.52
C ARG A 558 -8.74 -18.57 -18.98
N GLN A 559 -7.64 -18.07 -19.51
CA GLN A 559 -7.25 -18.26 -20.92
C GLN A 559 -7.02 -19.73 -21.27
N HIS A 560 -6.52 -20.53 -20.32
CA HIS A 560 -6.30 -21.96 -20.50
C HIS A 560 -7.52 -22.82 -20.16
N GLY A 561 -8.70 -22.22 -19.98
CA GLY A 561 -9.95 -22.96 -19.69
C GLY A 561 -10.04 -23.51 -18.26
N GLY A 562 -9.15 -23.09 -17.35
CA GLY A 562 -9.09 -23.60 -15.98
C GLY A 562 -10.37 -23.37 -15.18
N ILE A 563 -11.09 -22.27 -15.42
CA ILE A 563 -12.35 -21.98 -14.72
C ILE A 563 -13.41 -23.07 -14.96
N LYS A 564 -13.54 -23.58 -16.19
CA LYS A 564 -14.50 -24.65 -16.49
C LYS A 564 -14.14 -25.93 -15.76
N LYS A 565 -12.85 -26.31 -15.80
CA LYS A 565 -12.33 -27.51 -15.13
C LYS A 565 -12.47 -27.43 -13.61
N LEU A 566 -12.22 -26.26 -13.02
CA LEU A 566 -12.41 -26.04 -11.59
C LEU A 566 -13.89 -26.15 -11.19
N VAL A 567 -14.82 -25.71 -12.04
CA VAL A 567 -16.25 -25.92 -11.82
C VAL A 567 -16.64 -27.40 -11.95
N GLU A 568 -16.05 -28.14 -12.89
CA GLU A 568 -16.24 -29.60 -13.03
C GLU A 568 -15.77 -30.36 -11.78
N LEU A 569 -14.75 -29.87 -11.04
CA LEU A 569 -14.36 -30.45 -9.74
C LEU A 569 -15.46 -30.35 -8.66
N LEU A 570 -16.40 -29.41 -8.80
CA LEU A 570 -17.57 -29.29 -7.91
C LEU A 570 -18.72 -30.22 -8.30
N GLU A 571 -18.69 -30.81 -9.51
CA GLU A 571 -19.73 -31.72 -9.99
C GLU A 571 -19.66 -33.11 -9.34
N SER A 572 -18.54 -33.46 -8.69
CA SER A 572 -18.14 -34.78 -8.17
C SER A 572 -19.05 -35.46 -7.13
N ILE A 573 -20.32 -35.08 -6.99
CA ILE A 573 -21.27 -35.69 -6.08
C ILE A 573 -22.05 -36.82 -6.76
N SER A 574 -21.85 -38.06 -6.30
CA SER A 574 -22.91 -39.09 -6.31
C SER A 574 -23.79 -38.93 -5.07
N PHE A 575 -25.10 -38.78 -5.26
CA PHE A 575 -26.08 -38.78 -4.17
C PHE A 575 -26.22 -40.20 -3.59
N GLY A 576 -25.62 -40.44 -2.43
CA GLY A 576 -25.78 -41.67 -1.64
C GLY A 576 -25.31 -41.48 -0.19
N PRO A 577 -25.76 -42.31 0.77
CA PRO A 577 -25.48 -42.15 2.20
C PRO A 577 -24.01 -42.42 2.61
N SER A 578 -23.13 -42.72 1.66
CA SER A 578 -21.69 -42.86 1.90
C SER A 578 -20.96 -41.60 1.39
N TYR A 579 -20.85 -40.57 2.23
CA TYR A 579 -19.91 -39.48 2.01
C TYR A 579 -18.49 -40.05 1.97
N GLN A 580 -17.88 -40.15 0.80
CA GLN A 580 -16.45 -40.42 0.72
C GLN A 580 -15.72 -39.11 1.02
N ALA A 581 -14.95 -39.05 2.10
CA ALA A 581 -14.20 -37.86 2.51
C ALA A 581 -13.33 -37.28 1.36
N LYS A 582 -12.92 -38.13 0.42
CA LYS A 582 -12.09 -37.78 -0.73
C LYS A 582 -12.82 -36.92 -1.79
N ASP A 583 -14.13 -37.12 -1.98
CA ASP A 583 -14.92 -36.35 -2.95
C ASP A 583 -15.21 -34.93 -2.42
N THR A 584 -15.48 -34.82 -1.12
CA THR A 584 -15.64 -33.52 -0.42
C THR A 584 -14.35 -32.70 -0.48
N GLU A 585 -13.19 -33.35 -0.31
CA GLU A 585 -11.90 -32.67 -0.36
C GLU A 585 -11.57 -32.16 -1.77
N THR A 586 -11.91 -32.93 -2.80
CA THR A 586 -11.76 -32.50 -4.20
C THR A 586 -12.61 -31.27 -4.51
N ALA A 587 -13.85 -31.26 -4.05
CA ALA A 587 -14.74 -30.11 -4.20
C ALA A 587 -14.26 -28.90 -3.39
N ARG A 588 -13.73 -29.11 -2.18
CA ARG A 588 -13.13 -28.05 -1.35
C ARG A 588 -11.96 -27.36 -2.07
N CYS A 589 -11.04 -28.15 -2.62
CA CYS A 589 -9.88 -27.63 -3.37
C CYS A 589 -10.32 -26.86 -4.62
N GLY A 590 -11.28 -27.39 -5.37
CA GLY A 590 -11.88 -26.70 -6.51
C GLY A 590 -12.54 -25.37 -6.12
N ALA A 591 -13.31 -25.35 -5.03
CA ALA A 591 -13.95 -24.14 -4.51
C ALA A 591 -12.93 -23.08 -4.05
N LEU A 592 -11.83 -23.49 -3.40
CA LEU A 592 -10.77 -22.58 -2.96
C LEU A 592 -10.06 -21.90 -4.15
N ALA A 593 -9.80 -22.65 -5.21
CA ALA A 593 -9.25 -22.11 -6.45
C ALA A 593 -10.23 -21.15 -7.14
N LEU A 594 -11.52 -21.50 -7.16
CA LEU A 594 -12.58 -20.65 -7.72
C LEU A 594 -12.73 -19.35 -6.95
N TRP A 595 -12.63 -19.37 -5.62
CA TRP A 595 -12.67 -18.17 -4.80
C TRP A 595 -11.54 -17.21 -5.15
N SER A 596 -10.30 -17.70 -5.24
CA SER A 596 -9.17 -16.86 -5.63
C SER A 596 -9.33 -16.32 -7.05
N CYS A 597 -9.88 -17.14 -7.96
CA CYS A 597 -10.16 -16.73 -9.33
C CYS A 597 -11.34 -15.74 -9.45
N SER A 598 -12.31 -15.77 -8.53
CA SER A 598 -13.54 -14.98 -8.62
C SER A 598 -13.33 -13.52 -8.28
N LYS A 599 -12.18 -13.10 -7.74
CA LYS A 599 -11.84 -11.67 -7.55
C LYS A 599 -11.91 -10.87 -8.87
N SER A 600 -11.64 -11.49 -10.03
CA SER A 600 -11.72 -10.83 -11.34
C SER A 600 -13.13 -10.86 -11.96
N SER A 601 -13.65 -9.72 -12.40
CA SER A 601 -14.95 -9.59 -13.10
C SER A 601 -15.10 -10.52 -14.32
N LYS A 602 -14.06 -10.61 -15.16
CA LYS A 602 -14.05 -11.50 -16.33
C LYS A 602 -14.10 -12.98 -15.94
N ASN A 603 -13.54 -13.35 -14.78
CA ASN A 603 -13.60 -14.72 -14.27
C ASN A 603 -14.97 -15.05 -13.65
N LYS A 604 -15.60 -14.09 -12.94
CA LYS A 604 -17.00 -14.22 -12.50
C LYS A 604 -17.88 -14.62 -13.69
N LYS A 605 -17.87 -13.85 -14.78
CA LYS A 605 -18.63 -14.21 -16.00
C LYS A 605 -18.33 -15.62 -16.54
N ALA A 606 -17.09 -16.08 -16.44
CA ALA A 606 -16.69 -17.43 -16.86
C ALA A 606 -17.27 -18.52 -15.93
N ILE A 607 -17.24 -18.32 -14.60
CA ILE A 607 -17.84 -19.22 -13.60
C ILE A 607 -19.34 -19.39 -13.87
N ARG A 608 -20.04 -18.28 -14.14
CA ARG A 608 -21.47 -18.30 -14.48
C ARG A 608 -21.74 -19.11 -15.76
N ARG A 609 -20.97 -18.88 -16.82
CA ARG A 609 -21.10 -19.61 -18.10
C ARG A 609 -20.80 -21.10 -17.96
N ALA A 610 -19.93 -21.47 -17.04
CA ALA A 610 -19.60 -22.86 -16.72
C ALA A 610 -20.66 -23.55 -15.84
N GLY A 611 -21.73 -22.87 -15.42
CA GLY A 611 -22.75 -23.47 -14.55
C GLY A 611 -22.35 -23.59 -13.09
N GLY A 612 -21.40 -22.78 -12.61
CA GLY A 612 -20.92 -22.87 -11.23
C GLY A 612 -21.97 -22.51 -10.17
N ILE A 613 -22.91 -21.59 -10.46
CA ILE A 613 -23.86 -21.06 -9.47
C ILE A 613 -24.78 -22.15 -8.89
N PRO A 614 -25.48 -22.98 -9.68
CA PRO A 614 -26.29 -24.09 -9.14
C PRO A 614 -25.46 -25.09 -8.30
N LEU A 615 -24.20 -25.33 -8.68
CA LEU A 615 -23.31 -26.22 -7.94
C LEU A 615 -22.92 -25.64 -6.57
N LEU A 616 -22.60 -24.33 -6.52
CA LEU A 616 -22.37 -23.62 -5.25
C LEU A 616 -23.64 -23.65 -4.38
N ALA A 617 -24.83 -23.49 -4.96
CA ALA A 617 -26.12 -23.55 -4.24
C ALA A 617 -26.33 -24.90 -3.56
N ARG A 618 -25.95 -25.97 -4.27
CA ARG A 618 -26.05 -27.34 -3.80
C ARG A 618 -25.10 -27.61 -2.64
N TRP A 619 -23.84 -27.19 -2.75
CA TRP A 619 -22.83 -27.36 -1.70
C TRP A 619 -23.11 -26.51 -0.45
N LEU A 620 -23.81 -25.38 -0.59
CA LEU A 620 -24.21 -24.53 0.53
C LEU A 620 -25.20 -25.22 1.50
N LYS A 621 -25.81 -26.34 1.10
CA LYS A 621 -26.70 -27.16 1.94
C LYS A 621 -25.96 -28.18 2.81
N CYS A 622 -24.67 -28.36 2.61
CA CYS A 622 -23.86 -29.30 3.38
C CYS A 622 -23.57 -28.75 4.79
N THR A 623 -23.26 -29.65 5.74
CA THR A 623 -22.96 -29.29 7.14
C THR A 623 -21.47 -29.09 7.41
N HIS A 624 -20.59 -29.46 6.48
CA HIS A 624 -19.14 -29.40 6.70
C HIS A 624 -18.57 -27.98 6.51
N THR A 625 -18.11 -27.36 7.58
CA THR A 625 -17.59 -25.99 7.59
C THR A 625 -16.43 -25.76 6.61
N ASN A 626 -15.52 -26.75 6.49
CA ASN A 626 -14.30 -26.64 5.66
C ASN A 626 -14.58 -26.44 4.17
N ILE A 627 -15.71 -26.94 3.65
CA ILE A 627 -16.13 -26.69 2.26
C ILE A 627 -17.01 -25.45 2.15
N LEU A 628 -17.81 -25.14 3.18
CA LEU A 628 -18.67 -23.96 3.17
C LEU A 628 -17.87 -22.66 3.08
N ILE A 629 -16.72 -22.54 3.76
CA ILE A 629 -15.91 -21.31 3.74
C ILE A 629 -15.51 -20.91 2.31
N PRO A 630 -14.82 -21.76 1.51
CA PRO A 630 -14.50 -21.41 0.12
C PRO A 630 -15.71 -21.19 -0.80
N ILE A 631 -16.82 -21.91 -0.55
CA ILE A 631 -18.05 -21.77 -1.33
C ILE A 631 -18.68 -20.39 -1.07
N VAL A 632 -18.83 -20.01 0.20
CA VAL A 632 -19.38 -18.71 0.58
C VAL A 632 -18.44 -17.58 0.18
N GLY A 633 -17.12 -17.75 0.33
CA GLY A 633 -16.12 -16.79 -0.17
C GLY A 633 -16.23 -16.57 -1.69
N THR A 634 -16.44 -17.64 -2.46
CA THR A 634 -16.72 -17.53 -3.91
C THR A 634 -18.01 -16.73 -4.17
N LEU A 635 -19.08 -17.02 -3.43
CA LEU A 635 -20.36 -16.32 -3.55
C LEU A 635 -20.26 -14.84 -3.17
N GLN A 636 -19.54 -14.52 -2.10
CA GLN A 636 -19.25 -13.15 -1.66
C GLN A 636 -18.58 -12.35 -2.78
N GLU A 637 -17.53 -12.89 -3.39
CA GLU A 637 -16.84 -12.20 -4.49
C GLU A 637 -17.73 -12.05 -5.73
N CYS A 638 -18.53 -13.06 -6.03
CA CYS A 638 -19.46 -13.01 -7.15
C CYS A 638 -20.63 -12.03 -6.92
N ALA A 639 -21.08 -11.84 -5.68
CA ALA A 639 -22.19 -10.96 -5.31
C ALA A 639 -21.97 -9.47 -5.63
N SER A 640 -20.73 -9.07 -5.90
CA SER A 640 -20.41 -7.72 -6.39
C SER A 640 -20.96 -7.41 -7.79
N GLU A 641 -21.35 -8.42 -8.59
CA GLU A 641 -22.01 -8.20 -9.87
C GLU A 641 -23.56 -8.33 -9.75
N PRO A 642 -24.35 -7.38 -10.28
CA PRO A 642 -25.81 -7.45 -10.21
C PRO A 642 -26.40 -8.72 -10.82
N SER A 643 -25.80 -9.23 -11.89
CA SER A 643 -26.27 -10.44 -12.57
C SER A 643 -26.10 -11.71 -11.72
N TYR A 644 -25.15 -11.68 -10.79
CA TYR A 644 -24.90 -12.75 -9.84
C TYR A 644 -25.84 -12.67 -8.64
N ARG A 645 -26.12 -11.46 -8.14
CA ARG A 645 -27.14 -11.27 -7.09
C ARG A 645 -28.50 -11.81 -7.50
N LEU A 646 -28.90 -11.57 -8.75
CA LEU A 646 -30.10 -12.17 -9.33
C LEU A 646 -30.07 -13.70 -9.29
N ALA A 647 -28.93 -14.32 -9.62
CA ALA A 647 -28.80 -15.77 -9.64
C ALA A 647 -28.79 -16.39 -8.21
N ILE A 648 -28.10 -15.74 -7.26
CA ILE A 648 -28.09 -16.10 -5.83
C ILE A 648 -29.53 -16.07 -5.28
N ARG A 649 -30.31 -15.06 -5.69
CA ARG A 649 -31.72 -14.92 -5.35
C ARG A 649 -32.57 -16.05 -5.93
N THR A 650 -32.47 -16.33 -7.23
CA THR A 650 -33.30 -17.35 -7.90
C THR A 650 -33.03 -18.76 -7.42
N GLU A 651 -31.79 -19.06 -7.01
CA GLU A 651 -31.38 -20.37 -6.48
C GLU A 651 -31.70 -20.56 -4.98
N GLY A 652 -32.32 -19.57 -4.33
CA GLY A 652 -32.70 -19.65 -2.91
C GLY A 652 -31.51 -19.74 -1.95
N MET A 653 -30.34 -19.22 -2.34
CA MET A 653 -29.12 -19.33 -1.53
C MET A 653 -29.17 -18.48 -0.26
N ILE A 654 -29.95 -17.39 -0.24
CA ILE A 654 -30.06 -16.47 0.90
C ILE A 654 -30.51 -17.19 2.17
N GLU A 655 -31.45 -18.14 2.06
CA GLU A 655 -31.90 -18.96 3.21
C GLU A 655 -30.74 -19.72 3.85
N ASN A 656 -29.85 -20.31 3.04
CA ASN A 656 -28.74 -21.10 3.55
C ASN A 656 -27.62 -20.20 4.10
N LEU A 657 -27.38 -19.03 3.51
CA LEU A 657 -26.45 -18.03 4.07
C LEU A 657 -26.91 -17.57 5.46
N VAL A 658 -28.21 -17.31 5.62
CA VAL A 658 -28.79 -16.92 6.91
C VAL A 658 -28.67 -18.05 7.94
N LYS A 659 -28.95 -19.30 7.57
CA LYS A 659 -28.76 -20.45 8.47
C LYS A 659 -27.31 -20.58 8.95
N ASN A 660 -26.34 -20.36 8.06
CA ASN A 660 -24.92 -20.46 8.38
C ASN A 660 -24.39 -19.32 9.26
N LEU A 661 -25.11 -18.19 9.38
CA LEU A 661 -24.79 -17.15 10.37
C LEU A 661 -24.95 -17.64 11.81
N CYS A 662 -25.80 -18.64 12.05
CA CYS A 662 -26.00 -19.24 13.38
C CYS A 662 -24.99 -20.35 13.69
N SER A 663 -23.96 -20.56 12.86
CA SER A 663 -22.91 -21.55 13.12
C SER A 663 -21.95 -21.10 14.22
N ASP A 664 -21.19 -22.01 14.83
CA ASP A 664 -20.19 -21.65 15.86
C ASP A 664 -18.85 -21.16 15.27
N HIS A 665 -18.70 -21.12 13.94
CA HIS A 665 -17.43 -20.84 13.28
C HIS A 665 -17.35 -19.40 12.77
N GLU A 666 -16.55 -18.56 13.44
CA GLU A 666 -16.47 -17.13 13.16
C GLU A 666 -16.09 -16.80 11.71
N GLU A 667 -15.15 -17.53 11.11
CA GLU A 667 -14.75 -17.31 9.70
C GLU A 667 -15.93 -17.55 8.73
N LEU A 668 -16.75 -18.57 8.98
CA LEU A 668 -17.92 -18.85 8.15
C LEU A 668 -18.99 -17.76 8.34
N GLN A 669 -19.21 -17.33 9.59
CA GLN A 669 -20.13 -16.22 9.90
C GLN A 669 -19.69 -14.94 9.18
N MET A 670 -18.40 -14.63 9.20
CA MET A 670 -17.81 -13.46 8.54
C MET A 670 -18.08 -13.48 7.03
N HIS A 671 -17.77 -14.59 6.34
CA HIS A 671 -18.03 -14.70 4.91
C HIS A 671 -19.52 -14.67 4.59
N CYS A 672 -20.39 -15.26 5.42
CA CYS A 672 -21.84 -15.20 5.24
C CYS A 672 -22.35 -13.76 5.39
N ALA A 673 -21.90 -13.04 6.41
CA ALA A 673 -22.27 -11.64 6.63
C ALA A 673 -21.77 -10.76 5.48
N SER A 674 -20.53 -10.94 5.01
CA SER A 674 -19.99 -10.18 3.88
C SER A 674 -20.70 -10.50 2.56
N ALA A 675 -21.12 -11.75 2.34
CA ALA A 675 -21.95 -12.12 1.19
C ALA A 675 -23.32 -11.42 1.26
N ILE A 676 -23.96 -11.39 2.44
CA ILE A 676 -25.23 -10.66 2.65
C ILE A 676 -25.03 -9.16 2.44
N PHE A 677 -23.96 -8.56 2.96
CA PHE A 677 -23.60 -7.17 2.73
C PHE A 677 -23.56 -6.81 1.24
N LYS A 678 -22.84 -7.60 0.43
CA LYS A 678 -22.73 -7.37 -1.02
C LYS A 678 -24.05 -7.64 -1.76
N CYS A 679 -24.87 -8.58 -1.28
CA CYS A 679 -26.16 -8.93 -1.89
C CYS A 679 -27.29 -7.96 -1.53
N ALA A 680 -27.27 -7.36 -0.33
CA ALA A 680 -28.33 -6.51 0.22
C ALA A 680 -28.45 -5.13 -0.45
N GLU A 681 -27.63 -4.84 -1.46
CA GLU A 681 -27.84 -3.68 -2.34
C GLU A 681 -29.17 -3.81 -3.12
N ASP A 682 -29.61 -5.03 -3.44
CA ASP A 682 -30.89 -5.28 -4.10
C ASP A 682 -32.04 -5.36 -3.07
N GLU A 683 -33.14 -4.65 -3.34
CA GLU A 683 -34.31 -4.55 -2.44
C GLU A 683 -34.93 -5.89 -2.09
N GLU A 684 -35.17 -6.74 -3.09
CA GLU A 684 -35.76 -8.06 -2.89
C GLU A 684 -34.89 -8.97 -1.99
N ILE A 685 -33.57 -8.80 -2.00
CA ILE A 685 -32.68 -9.58 -1.14
C ILE A 685 -32.82 -9.13 0.32
N ARG A 686 -32.96 -7.82 0.57
CA ARG A 686 -33.23 -7.29 1.91
C ARG A 686 -34.50 -7.90 2.50
N ASP A 687 -35.54 -8.05 1.68
CA ASP A 687 -36.79 -8.70 2.07
C ASP A 687 -36.62 -10.18 2.35
N LEU A 688 -35.84 -10.91 1.54
CA LEU A 688 -35.55 -12.32 1.78
C LEU A 688 -34.77 -12.54 3.08
N VAL A 689 -33.76 -11.71 3.36
CA VAL A 689 -33.01 -11.78 4.63
C VAL A 689 -33.95 -11.61 5.82
N ARG A 690 -34.89 -10.67 5.75
CA ARG A 690 -35.94 -10.49 6.77
C ARG A 690 -36.87 -11.69 6.86
N LYS A 691 -37.36 -12.21 5.73
CA LYS A 691 -38.29 -13.34 5.66
C LYS A 691 -37.69 -14.63 6.24
N HIS A 692 -36.38 -14.82 6.09
CA HIS A 692 -35.64 -15.95 6.64
C HIS A 692 -35.09 -15.69 8.05
N GLU A 693 -35.55 -14.64 8.74
CA GLU A 693 -35.15 -14.28 10.11
C GLU A 693 -33.66 -13.96 10.30
N GLY A 694 -32.95 -13.56 9.23
CA GLY A 694 -31.51 -13.30 9.27
C GLY A 694 -31.09 -12.01 9.99
N LEU A 695 -32.02 -11.09 10.23
CA LEU A 695 -31.75 -9.83 10.93
C LEU A 695 -31.41 -10.04 12.42
N LYS A 696 -32.00 -11.07 13.05
CA LYS A 696 -31.75 -11.39 14.46
C LYS A 696 -30.34 -11.97 14.69
N PRO A 697 -29.89 -13.01 13.96
CA PRO A 697 -28.51 -13.49 14.03
C PRO A 697 -27.48 -12.39 13.81
N LEU A 698 -27.70 -11.50 12.83
CA LEU A 698 -26.81 -10.35 12.61
C LEU A 698 -26.74 -9.42 13.83
N SER A 699 -27.87 -9.19 14.51
CA SER A 699 -27.92 -8.36 15.71
C SER A 699 -27.24 -9.03 16.91
N ASP A 700 -27.41 -10.35 17.06
CA ASP A 700 -26.80 -11.13 18.14
C ASP A 700 -25.26 -11.17 18.00
N LEU A 701 -24.74 -11.24 16.76
CA LEU A 701 -23.32 -11.24 16.44
C LEU A 701 -22.60 -9.91 16.74
N LEU A 702 -23.32 -8.79 16.88
CA LEU A 702 -22.72 -7.51 17.29
C LEU A 702 -22.10 -7.55 18.69
N ASN A 703 -22.51 -8.51 19.53
CA ASN A 703 -21.96 -8.68 20.86
C ASN A 703 -20.54 -9.30 20.86
N ASN A 704 -20.10 -9.89 19.73
CA ASN A 704 -18.76 -10.45 19.61
C ASN A 704 -17.75 -9.35 19.23
N SER A 705 -17.23 -8.66 20.25
CA SER A 705 -16.34 -7.50 20.07
C SER A 705 -14.86 -7.82 19.86
N GLU A 706 -14.46 -9.08 20.00
CA GLU A 706 -13.06 -9.53 19.89
C GLU A 706 -12.62 -9.61 18.42
N ASN A 707 -13.46 -10.18 17.55
CA ASN A 707 -13.16 -10.35 16.13
C ASN A 707 -13.55 -9.12 15.30
N LYS A 708 -12.57 -8.27 14.98
CA LYS A 708 -12.78 -7.01 14.25
C LYS A 708 -13.22 -7.21 12.79
N GLU A 709 -12.75 -8.26 12.12
CA GLU A 709 -13.11 -8.55 10.73
C GLU A 709 -14.55 -9.06 10.62
N LEU A 710 -14.95 -9.96 11.51
CA LEU A 710 -16.35 -10.39 11.64
C LEU A 710 -17.26 -9.19 11.94
N LEU A 711 -16.85 -8.32 12.85
CA LEU A 711 -17.62 -7.14 13.21
C LEU A 711 -17.80 -6.19 12.03
N ALA A 712 -16.76 -5.98 11.21
CA ALA A 712 -16.85 -5.18 9.98
C ALA A 712 -17.86 -5.78 8.99
N ALA A 713 -17.81 -7.09 8.78
CA ALA A 713 -18.74 -7.79 7.88
C ALA A 713 -20.20 -7.73 8.38
N VAL A 714 -20.43 -7.97 9.68
CA VAL A 714 -21.76 -7.94 10.30
C VAL A 714 -22.36 -6.54 10.28
N THR A 715 -21.59 -5.52 10.70
CA THR A 715 -22.05 -4.12 10.68
C THR A 715 -22.34 -3.65 9.26
N GLY A 716 -21.53 -4.06 8.27
CA GLY A 716 -21.80 -3.80 6.86
C GLY A 716 -23.12 -4.42 6.41
N ALA A 717 -23.36 -5.70 6.73
CA ALA A 717 -24.61 -6.38 6.40
C ALA A 717 -25.82 -5.68 7.00
N ILE A 718 -25.73 -5.27 8.28
CA ILE A 718 -26.78 -4.51 8.96
C ILE A 718 -27.02 -3.16 8.27
N TRP A 719 -25.96 -2.42 7.92
CA TRP A 719 -26.09 -1.17 7.19
C TRP A 719 -26.87 -1.33 5.89
N LYS A 720 -26.49 -2.28 5.04
CA LYS A 720 -27.19 -2.48 3.75
C LYS A 720 -28.61 -2.99 3.95
N CYS A 721 -28.86 -3.82 4.96
CA CYS A 721 -30.21 -4.23 5.32
C CYS A 721 -31.07 -3.07 5.85
N ALA A 722 -30.49 -2.10 6.56
CA ALA A 722 -31.18 -0.94 7.14
C ALA A 722 -31.65 0.10 6.11
N ILE A 723 -31.25 -0.04 4.84
CA ILE A 723 -31.81 0.79 3.75
C ILE A 723 -33.32 0.55 3.58
N SER A 724 -33.83 -0.65 3.92
CA SER A 724 -35.28 -0.92 3.95
C SER A 724 -35.88 -0.47 5.27
N ARG A 725 -36.97 0.30 5.18
CA ARG A 725 -37.74 0.78 6.32
C ARG A 725 -38.25 -0.36 7.20
N GLU A 726 -38.78 -1.42 6.60
CA GLU A 726 -39.32 -2.57 7.33
C GLU A 726 -38.25 -3.32 8.11
N ASN A 727 -37.02 -3.37 7.59
CA ASN A 727 -35.89 -3.96 8.29
C ASN A 727 -35.43 -3.11 9.48
N VAL A 728 -35.45 -1.77 9.33
CA VAL A 728 -35.15 -0.84 10.43
C VAL A 728 -36.12 -1.05 11.61
N LEU A 729 -37.42 -1.22 11.34
CA LEU A 729 -38.41 -1.54 12.38
C LEU A 729 -38.10 -2.86 13.09
N LYS A 730 -37.60 -3.88 12.36
CA LYS A 730 -37.16 -5.14 12.98
C LYS A 730 -35.88 -5.00 13.79
N PHE A 731 -34.91 -4.22 13.32
CA PHE A 731 -33.71 -3.90 14.09
C PHE A 731 -34.02 -3.12 15.38
N GLN A 732 -35.08 -2.31 15.37
CA GLN A 732 -35.59 -1.65 16.57
C GLN A 732 -36.13 -2.67 17.59
N GLU A 733 -36.93 -3.66 17.16
CA GLU A 733 -37.41 -4.76 18.03
C GLU A 733 -36.23 -5.55 18.66
N TYR A 734 -35.13 -5.70 17.93
CA TYR A 734 -33.94 -6.43 18.39
C TYR A 734 -32.92 -5.56 19.14
N LYS A 735 -33.24 -4.28 19.39
CA LYS A 735 -32.34 -3.32 20.06
C LYS A 735 -30.99 -3.13 19.35
N THR A 736 -30.91 -3.41 18.05
CA THR A 736 -29.68 -3.31 17.26
C THR A 736 -29.10 -1.90 17.27
N VAL A 737 -29.95 -0.87 17.30
CA VAL A 737 -29.53 0.55 17.36
C VAL A 737 -28.74 0.84 18.64
N GLU A 738 -29.14 0.26 19.78
CA GLU A 738 -28.43 0.42 21.06
C GLU A 738 -27.03 -0.21 20.97
N SER A 739 -26.94 -1.44 20.41
CA SER A 739 -25.66 -2.12 20.19
C SER A 739 -24.75 -1.36 19.23
N LEU A 740 -25.29 -0.78 18.15
CA LEU A 740 -24.52 0.02 17.20
C LEU A 740 -23.96 1.29 17.85
N VAL A 741 -24.72 1.95 18.73
CA VAL A 741 -24.24 3.13 19.47
C VAL A 741 -23.06 2.78 20.38
N MET A 742 -23.07 1.60 21.01
CA MET A 742 -21.96 1.13 21.84
C MET A 742 -20.66 0.86 21.06
N LEU A 743 -20.75 0.64 19.75
CA LEU A 743 -19.61 0.39 18.86
C LEU A 743 -19.03 1.68 18.23
N LEU A 744 -19.52 2.86 18.61
CA LEU A 744 -19.04 4.14 18.09
C LEU A 744 -17.68 4.58 18.65
N THR A 745 -17.19 3.91 19.70
CA THR A 745 -15.94 4.23 20.39
C THR A 745 -14.95 3.06 20.30
N ASP A 746 -13.67 3.39 20.17
CA ASP A 746 -12.54 2.43 20.21
C ASP A 746 -12.63 1.29 19.18
N GLN A 747 -13.10 1.58 17.96
CA GLN A 747 -13.18 0.63 16.84
C GLN A 747 -12.33 1.06 15.63
N PRO A 748 -11.90 0.11 14.78
CA PRO A 748 -11.22 0.44 13.53
C PRO A 748 -12.14 1.22 12.57
N GLU A 749 -11.55 2.02 11.69
CA GLU A 749 -12.30 2.91 10.79
C GLU A 749 -13.31 2.17 9.90
N GLU A 750 -12.98 0.95 9.43
CA GLU A 750 -13.89 0.15 8.60
C GLU A 750 -15.20 -0.20 9.33
N VAL A 751 -15.10 -0.59 10.61
CA VAL A 751 -16.27 -0.84 11.45
C VAL A 751 -17.04 0.46 11.67
N LEU A 752 -16.36 1.56 11.96
CA LEU A 752 -17.01 2.86 12.19
C LEU A 752 -17.77 3.35 10.94
N ILE A 753 -17.22 3.16 9.74
CA ILE A 753 -17.88 3.51 8.47
C ILE A 753 -19.22 2.79 8.36
N ASN A 754 -19.23 1.48 8.65
CA ASN A 754 -20.42 0.64 8.56
C ASN A 754 -21.43 0.93 9.67
N VAL A 755 -20.96 1.10 10.91
CA VAL A 755 -21.81 1.43 12.07
C VAL A 755 -22.52 2.77 11.87
N ILE A 756 -21.77 3.81 11.49
CA ILE A 756 -22.35 5.13 11.23
C ILE A 756 -23.27 5.09 10.01
N GLY A 757 -22.91 4.34 8.97
CA GLY A 757 -23.77 4.11 7.81
C GLY A 757 -25.12 3.51 8.24
N ALA A 758 -25.10 2.44 9.04
CA ALA A 758 -26.30 1.80 9.56
C ALA A 758 -27.13 2.76 10.43
N LEU A 759 -26.49 3.50 11.33
CA LEU A 759 -27.18 4.49 12.17
C LEU A 759 -27.82 5.59 11.32
N GLY A 760 -27.16 6.06 10.26
CA GLY A 760 -27.70 7.07 9.34
C GLY A 760 -28.98 6.63 8.62
N GLU A 761 -29.07 5.36 8.23
CA GLU A 761 -30.31 4.78 7.69
C GLU A 761 -31.37 4.59 8.78
N CYS A 762 -30.98 4.09 9.96
CA CYS A 762 -31.89 3.92 11.10
C CYS A 762 -32.48 5.24 11.61
N CYS A 763 -31.75 6.36 11.50
CA CYS A 763 -32.19 7.71 11.85
C CYS A 763 -33.35 8.22 10.99
N GLN A 764 -33.67 7.59 9.85
CA GLN A 764 -34.83 8.01 9.07
C GLN A 764 -36.14 7.80 9.85
N GLU A 765 -36.20 6.81 10.75
CA GLU A 765 -37.33 6.60 11.65
C GLU A 765 -37.21 7.46 12.92
N GLU A 766 -38.32 8.11 13.30
CA GLU A 766 -38.37 9.07 14.41
C GLU A 766 -38.01 8.44 15.77
N GLU A 767 -38.49 7.23 16.06
CA GLU A 767 -38.25 6.56 17.34
C GLU A 767 -36.76 6.24 17.56
N ASN A 768 -36.05 5.87 16.50
CA ASN A 768 -34.62 5.57 16.55
C ASN A 768 -33.77 6.81 16.86
N ARG A 769 -34.20 8.01 16.41
CA ARG A 769 -33.54 9.28 16.76
C ARG A 769 -33.55 9.49 18.27
N GLY A 770 -34.68 9.20 18.91
CA GLY A 770 -34.82 9.24 20.36
C GLY A 770 -33.97 8.18 21.07
N THR A 771 -33.89 6.96 20.53
CA THR A 771 -33.03 5.89 21.06
C THR A 771 -31.55 6.26 21.02
N ILE A 772 -31.04 6.77 19.89
CA ILE A 772 -29.65 7.21 19.73
C ILE A 772 -29.31 8.30 20.75
N ARG A 773 -30.23 9.25 20.98
CA ARG A 773 -30.09 10.26 22.03
C ARG A 773 -30.01 9.65 23.44
N ARG A 774 -30.94 8.77 23.79
CA ARG A 774 -31.00 8.13 25.13
C ARG A 774 -29.73 7.30 25.42
N CYS A 775 -29.16 6.67 24.41
CA CYS A 775 -27.91 5.92 24.51
C CYS A 775 -26.65 6.82 24.49
N GLY A 776 -26.78 8.14 24.37
CA GLY A 776 -25.66 9.07 24.34
C GLY A 776 -24.86 9.06 23.03
N GLY A 777 -25.41 8.54 21.94
CA GLY A 777 -24.71 8.35 20.66
C GLY A 777 -24.42 9.63 19.88
N ILE A 778 -25.14 10.73 20.14
CA ILE A 778 -24.98 12.00 19.39
C ILE A 778 -23.56 12.58 19.57
N ALA A 779 -23.02 12.55 20.79
CA ALA A 779 -21.70 13.12 21.05
C ALA A 779 -20.55 12.37 20.33
N PRO A 780 -20.49 11.02 20.37
CA PRO A 780 -19.58 10.25 19.52
C PRO A 780 -19.73 10.54 18.02
N ILE A 781 -20.96 10.61 17.50
CA ILE A 781 -21.21 10.89 16.08
C ILE A 781 -20.65 12.27 15.70
N VAL A 782 -20.92 13.31 16.50
CA VAL A 782 -20.40 14.67 16.23
C VAL A 782 -18.88 14.72 16.32
N LYS A 783 -18.27 13.99 17.27
CA LYS A 783 -16.80 13.90 17.38
C LYS A 783 -16.16 13.34 16.11
N LEU A 784 -16.80 12.38 15.45
CA LEU A 784 -16.30 11.77 14.20
C LEU A 784 -16.27 12.73 13.00
N LEU A 785 -16.94 13.89 13.06
CA LEU A 785 -16.83 14.95 12.03
C LEU A 785 -15.40 15.52 11.91
N THR A 786 -14.54 15.26 12.89
CA THR A 786 -13.12 15.68 12.89
C THR A 786 -12.17 14.64 12.28
N SER A 787 -12.68 13.50 11.81
CA SER A 787 -11.87 12.46 11.17
C SER A 787 -11.28 12.92 9.83
N THR A 788 -10.19 12.28 9.41
CA THR A 788 -9.55 12.49 8.11
C THR A 788 -10.06 11.53 7.02
N ASN A 789 -10.75 10.45 7.40
CA ASN A 789 -11.24 9.45 6.46
C ASN A 789 -12.49 9.96 5.71
N GLN A 790 -12.37 10.09 4.38
CA GLN A 790 -13.42 10.68 3.55
C GLN A 790 -14.70 9.83 3.50
N ALA A 791 -14.58 8.49 3.41
CA ALA A 791 -15.73 7.59 3.37
C ALA A 791 -16.50 7.62 4.70
N LEU A 792 -15.77 7.68 5.82
CA LEU A 792 -16.36 7.85 7.15
C LEU A 792 -17.09 9.19 7.24
N LEU A 793 -16.45 10.30 6.84
CA LEU A 793 -17.06 11.63 6.88
C LEU A 793 -18.37 11.71 6.09
N VAL A 794 -18.46 11.08 4.91
CA VAL A 794 -19.71 11.04 4.13
C VAL A 794 -20.85 10.40 4.93
N ASN A 795 -20.58 9.28 5.58
CA ASN A 795 -21.58 8.58 6.40
C ASN A 795 -21.90 9.38 7.68
N VAL A 796 -20.89 9.97 8.34
CA VAL A 796 -21.09 10.80 9.54
C VAL A 796 -21.99 12.00 9.22
N ASN A 797 -21.73 12.70 8.11
CA ASN A 797 -22.57 13.82 7.68
C ASN A 797 -24.04 13.40 7.51
N LYS A 798 -24.29 12.25 6.86
CA LYS A 798 -25.64 11.70 6.71
C LYS A 798 -26.30 11.37 8.05
N ALA A 799 -25.55 10.74 8.97
CA ALA A 799 -26.05 10.39 10.30
C ALA A 799 -26.36 11.63 11.14
N VAL A 800 -25.49 12.65 11.14
CA VAL A 800 -25.73 13.94 11.81
C VAL A 800 -26.96 14.63 11.23
N GLY A 801 -27.09 14.68 9.90
CA GLY A 801 -28.27 15.25 9.25
C GLY A 801 -29.57 14.50 9.59
N GLY A 802 -29.53 13.17 9.64
CA GLY A 802 -30.67 12.34 10.06
C GLY A 802 -31.05 12.59 11.53
N CYS A 803 -30.06 12.68 12.42
CA CYS A 803 -30.28 13.03 13.82
C CYS A 803 -30.88 14.44 13.97
N ALA A 804 -30.43 15.40 13.18
CA ALA A 804 -30.87 16.81 13.21
C ALA A 804 -32.32 17.02 12.77
N MET A 805 -32.99 16.01 12.20
CA MET A 805 -34.42 16.07 11.91
C MET A 805 -35.29 16.08 13.18
N ASP A 806 -34.75 15.65 14.32
CA ASP A 806 -35.40 15.81 15.63
C ASP A 806 -34.88 17.12 16.29
N PRO A 807 -35.77 18.09 16.60
CA PRO A 807 -35.38 19.34 17.25
C PRO A 807 -34.62 19.18 18.57
N GLU A 808 -34.91 18.13 19.34
CA GLU A 808 -34.22 17.86 20.61
C GLU A 808 -32.78 17.39 20.38
N ASN A 809 -32.58 16.52 19.38
CA ASN A 809 -31.25 16.11 18.94
C ASN A 809 -30.48 17.28 18.34
N MET A 810 -31.16 18.14 17.58
CA MET A 810 -30.55 19.32 16.98
C MET A 810 -30.00 20.27 18.05
N SER A 811 -30.73 20.48 19.16
CA SER A 811 -30.23 21.27 20.29
C SER A 811 -28.93 20.71 20.88
N ILE A 812 -28.77 19.39 20.89
CA ILE A 812 -27.54 18.73 21.37
C ILE A 812 -26.42 18.90 20.33
N ILE A 813 -26.71 18.70 19.05
CA ILE A 813 -25.75 18.88 17.95
C ILE A 813 -25.19 20.31 17.94
N ASP A 814 -26.05 21.31 18.12
CA ASP A 814 -25.65 22.72 18.21
C ASP A 814 -24.74 22.97 19.41
N SER A 815 -25.10 22.45 20.60
CA SER A 815 -24.28 22.57 21.82
C SER A 815 -22.88 21.93 21.71
N LEU A 816 -22.71 21.01 20.77
CA LEU A 816 -21.46 20.30 20.50
C LEU A 816 -20.68 20.89 19.31
N ASP A 817 -21.02 22.10 18.85
CA ASP A 817 -20.45 22.74 17.65
C ASP A 817 -20.63 21.93 16.35
N GLY A 818 -21.58 21.00 16.29
CA GLY A 818 -21.75 20.10 15.14
C GLY A 818 -22.02 20.83 13.83
N VAL A 819 -22.83 21.90 13.86
CA VAL A 819 -23.12 22.72 12.67
C VAL A 819 -21.86 23.44 12.17
N ARG A 820 -21.05 23.97 13.09
CA ARG A 820 -19.77 24.62 12.77
C ARG A 820 -18.80 23.64 12.12
N LEU A 821 -18.73 22.41 12.63
CA LEU A 821 -17.91 21.34 12.06
C LEU A 821 -18.38 20.95 10.65
N LEU A 822 -19.69 20.78 10.44
CA LEU A 822 -20.26 20.55 9.10
C LEU A 822 -19.90 21.68 8.12
N TRP A 823 -19.93 22.94 8.59
CA TRP A 823 -19.52 24.08 7.77
C TRP A 823 -18.04 24.05 7.40
N SER A 824 -17.18 23.56 8.30
CA SER A 824 -15.75 23.39 8.02
C SER A 824 -15.50 22.33 6.94
N LEU A 825 -16.31 21.27 6.91
CA LEU A 825 -16.22 20.18 5.92
C LEU A 825 -16.59 20.63 4.50
N LEU A 826 -17.34 21.73 4.33
CA LEU A 826 -17.57 22.35 3.03
C LEU A 826 -16.27 22.81 2.34
N LYS A 827 -15.18 23.03 3.10
CA LYS A 827 -13.86 23.38 2.56
C LYS A 827 -13.03 22.17 2.12
N ASN A 828 -13.50 20.95 2.37
CA ASN A 828 -12.78 19.72 2.02
C ASN A 828 -12.66 19.59 0.49
N PRO A 829 -11.52 19.12 -0.05
CA PRO A 829 -11.32 18.93 -1.50
C PRO A 829 -12.21 17.83 -2.12
N ASN A 830 -12.74 16.89 -1.32
CA ASN A 830 -13.56 15.79 -1.82
C ASN A 830 -15.02 16.24 -2.07
N PRO A 831 -15.53 16.16 -3.33
CA PRO A 831 -16.91 16.54 -3.67
C PRO A 831 -17.98 15.76 -2.89
N GLU A 832 -17.77 14.48 -2.60
CA GLU A 832 -18.77 13.67 -1.86
C GLU A 832 -18.92 14.15 -0.41
N VAL A 833 -17.81 14.54 0.23
CA VAL A 833 -17.83 15.13 1.57
C VAL A 833 -18.49 16.49 1.54
N GLN A 834 -18.21 17.33 0.54
CA GLN A 834 -18.89 18.62 0.37
C GLN A 834 -20.40 18.46 0.17
N ALA A 835 -20.82 17.54 -0.70
CA ALA A 835 -22.22 17.29 -1.01
C ALA A 835 -22.98 16.74 0.21
N SER A 836 -22.38 15.79 0.94
CA SER A 836 -22.98 15.22 2.15
C SER A 836 -23.04 16.22 3.30
N ALA A 837 -21.99 17.04 3.50
CA ALA A 837 -21.99 18.10 4.52
C ALA A 837 -23.05 19.17 4.21
N ALA A 838 -23.14 19.64 2.95
CA ALA A 838 -24.17 20.58 2.53
C ALA A 838 -25.57 20.01 2.71
N TRP A 839 -25.77 18.72 2.41
CA TRP A 839 -27.06 18.07 2.62
C TRP A 839 -27.42 17.96 4.10
N ALA A 840 -26.45 17.65 4.97
CA ALA A 840 -26.64 17.57 6.42
C ALA A 840 -27.00 18.93 7.05
N LEU A 841 -26.55 20.05 6.45
CA LEU A 841 -26.93 21.38 6.92
C LEU A 841 -28.42 21.69 6.73
N CYS A 842 -29.12 21.07 5.77
CA CYS A 842 -30.55 21.30 5.54
C CYS A 842 -31.40 21.07 6.80
N PRO A 843 -31.44 19.85 7.38
CA PRO A 843 -32.21 19.59 8.61
C PRO A 843 -31.65 20.37 9.81
N CYS A 844 -30.34 20.65 9.86
CA CYS A 844 -29.76 21.46 10.93
C CYS A 844 -30.28 22.89 10.94
N VAL A 845 -30.37 23.54 9.77
CA VAL A 845 -30.89 24.91 9.63
C VAL A 845 -32.41 24.93 9.81
N GLU A 846 -33.12 23.91 9.35
CA GLU A 846 -34.58 23.85 9.44
C GLU A 846 -35.10 23.67 10.88
N ASN A 847 -34.41 22.88 11.71
CA ASN A 847 -34.86 22.55 13.07
C ASN A 847 -34.14 23.32 14.19
N ALA A 848 -33.15 24.17 13.86
CA ALA A 848 -32.47 25.00 14.86
C ALA A 848 -33.37 26.17 15.32
N LYS A 849 -33.45 26.40 16.63
CA LYS A 849 -34.31 27.46 17.24
C LYS A 849 -33.95 28.87 16.76
N ASN A 850 -32.66 29.16 16.57
CA ASN A 850 -32.14 30.46 16.13
C ASN A 850 -31.32 30.31 14.84
N SER A 851 -31.85 29.58 13.85
CA SER A 851 -31.11 29.20 12.65
C SER A 851 -30.52 30.39 11.87
N GLY A 852 -31.25 31.51 11.80
CA GLY A 852 -30.78 32.76 11.18
C GLY A 852 -29.49 33.29 11.81
N GLU A 853 -29.49 33.49 13.13
CA GLU A 853 -28.32 33.99 13.88
C GLU A 853 -27.16 32.98 13.87
N MET A 854 -27.48 31.68 14.05
CA MET A 854 -26.51 30.60 14.01
C MET A 854 -25.71 30.60 12.71
N VAL A 855 -26.39 30.67 11.55
CA VAL A 855 -25.71 30.70 10.24
C VAL A 855 -24.84 31.96 10.09
N ARG A 856 -25.30 33.12 10.57
CA ARG A 856 -24.53 34.39 10.51
C ARG A 856 -23.33 34.42 11.44
N SER A 857 -23.36 33.65 12.53
CA SER A 857 -22.22 33.54 13.45
C SER A 857 -20.96 32.96 12.76
N PHE A 858 -21.13 32.22 11.66
CA PHE A 858 -20.03 31.67 10.89
C PHE A 858 -19.47 32.71 9.92
N VAL A 859 -18.41 33.40 10.36
CA VAL A 859 -17.70 34.42 9.54
C VAL A 859 -17.24 33.81 8.20
N GLY A 860 -17.69 34.40 7.10
CA GLY A 860 -17.41 33.92 5.73
C GLY A 860 -18.16 32.63 5.34
N GLY A 861 -19.07 32.14 6.18
CA GLY A 861 -19.82 30.92 5.94
C GLY A 861 -20.79 31.04 4.76
N LEU A 862 -21.54 32.14 4.70
CA LEU A 862 -22.45 32.45 3.58
C LEU A 862 -21.69 32.71 2.27
N GLU A 863 -20.51 33.33 2.32
CA GLU A 863 -19.65 33.47 1.14
C GLU A 863 -19.20 32.09 0.61
N LEU A 864 -18.80 31.19 1.51
CA LEU A 864 -18.34 29.84 1.15
C LEU A 864 -19.43 29.05 0.43
N ILE A 865 -20.65 29.03 0.96
CA ILE A 865 -21.75 28.26 0.36
C ILE A 865 -22.14 28.81 -1.02
N VAL A 866 -22.14 30.15 -1.18
CA VAL A 866 -22.36 30.80 -2.49
C VAL A 866 -21.21 30.48 -3.46
N LYS A 867 -19.95 30.46 -2.99
CA LYS A 867 -18.78 30.09 -3.81
C LYS A 867 -18.87 28.66 -4.34
N LEU A 868 -19.44 27.71 -3.57
CA LEU A 868 -19.62 26.32 -4.00
C LEU A 868 -20.58 26.14 -5.18
N LEU A 869 -21.43 27.13 -5.49
CA LEU A 869 -22.23 27.16 -6.74
C LEU A 869 -21.36 27.21 -8.01
N LYS A 870 -20.06 27.45 -7.89
CA LYS A 870 -19.09 27.39 -9.00
C LYS A 870 -18.50 25.99 -9.21
N SER A 871 -18.89 24.99 -8.41
CA SER A 871 -18.41 23.61 -8.55
C SER A 871 -18.84 22.99 -9.88
N ASN A 872 -18.03 22.05 -10.39
CA ASN A 872 -18.36 21.25 -11.57
C ASN A 872 -19.14 19.97 -11.20
N ASP A 873 -19.20 19.63 -9.92
CA ASP A 873 -19.87 18.42 -9.44
C ASP A 873 -21.38 18.63 -9.25
N ARG A 874 -22.20 17.77 -9.87
CA ARG A 874 -23.66 17.92 -9.88
C ARG A 874 -24.29 17.63 -8.52
N GLU A 875 -23.71 16.73 -7.73
CA GLU A 875 -24.22 16.39 -6.41
C GLU A 875 -23.92 17.51 -5.43
N VAL A 876 -22.71 18.07 -5.47
CA VAL A 876 -22.35 19.27 -4.69
C VAL A 876 -23.31 20.41 -5.01
N LEU A 877 -23.52 20.72 -6.29
CA LEU A 877 -24.46 21.77 -6.71
C LEU A 877 -25.89 21.49 -6.21
N THR A 878 -26.34 20.24 -6.23
CA THR A 878 -27.68 19.85 -5.79
C THR A 878 -27.85 20.08 -4.29
N SER A 879 -26.90 19.59 -3.48
CA SER A 879 -26.93 19.75 -2.02
C SER A 879 -26.75 21.20 -1.59
N VAL A 880 -25.87 21.96 -2.27
CA VAL A 880 -25.66 23.39 -2.00
C VAL A 880 -26.91 24.19 -2.34
N CYS A 881 -27.61 23.89 -3.45
CA CYS A 881 -28.89 24.54 -3.74
C CYS A 881 -29.94 24.22 -2.68
N ALA A 882 -30.01 22.98 -2.19
CA ALA A 882 -30.93 22.60 -1.11
C ALA A 882 -30.62 23.36 0.20
N ALA A 883 -29.34 23.48 0.55
CA ALA A 883 -28.90 24.22 1.73
C ALA A 883 -29.21 25.73 1.60
N ILE A 884 -28.91 26.34 0.44
CA ILE A 884 -29.25 27.75 0.16
C ILE A 884 -30.76 27.96 0.24
N ALA A 885 -31.57 27.04 -0.28
CA ALA A 885 -33.03 27.16 -0.20
C ALA A 885 -33.51 27.22 1.26
N ASN A 886 -32.90 26.46 2.17
CA ASN A 886 -33.26 26.52 3.59
C ASN A 886 -32.71 27.76 4.30
N ILE A 887 -31.47 28.16 4.00
CA ILE A 887 -30.84 29.35 4.59
C ILE A 887 -31.53 30.65 4.14
N ALA A 888 -32.00 30.70 2.89
CA ALA A 888 -32.69 31.85 2.29
C ALA A 888 -34.09 32.12 2.85
N LYS A 889 -34.62 31.24 3.72
CA LYS A 889 -35.88 31.49 4.44
C LYS A 889 -35.75 32.65 5.44
N ASP A 890 -34.53 32.95 5.90
CA ASP A 890 -34.21 34.09 6.77
C ASP A 890 -33.80 35.32 5.93
N GLU A 891 -34.45 36.46 6.16
CA GLU A 891 -34.25 37.67 5.34
C GLU A 891 -32.84 38.26 5.48
N GLU A 892 -32.25 38.23 6.68
CA GLU A 892 -30.90 38.77 6.92
C GLU A 892 -29.82 37.92 6.24
N ASN A 893 -29.95 36.58 6.32
CA ASN A 893 -29.11 35.65 5.57
C ASN A 893 -29.21 35.88 4.07
N LEU A 894 -30.44 36.07 3.57
CA LEU A 894 -30.69 36.29 2.16
C LEU A 894 -30.05 37.59 1.65
N ALA A 895 -30.10 38.67 2.44
CA ALA A 895 -29.42 39.92 2.11
C ALA A 895 -27.91 39.71 1.92
N VAL A 896 -27.26 39.03 2.87
CA VAL A 896 -25.80 38.76 2.80
C VAL A 896 -25.45 37.85 1.61
N MET A 897 -26.25 36.81 1.34
CA MET A 897 -26.03 35.95 0.17
C MET A 897 -26.22 36.71 -1.15
N THR A 898 -27.13 37.68 -1.17
CA THR A 898 -27.37 38.57 -2.32
C THR A 898 -26.13 39.42 -2.61
N ASP A 899 -25.52 40.01 -1.58
CA ASP A 899 -24.28 40.79 -1.70
C ASP A 899 -23.10 39.93 -2.21
N HIS A 900 -23.07 38.64 -1.85
CA HIS A 900 -22.08 37.68 -2.38
C HIS A 900 -22.40 37.17 -3.80
N GLY A 901 -23.49 37.62 -4.44
CA GLY A 901 -23.80 37.30 -5.82
C GLY A 901 -24.49 35.94 -6.03
N VAL A 902 -25.36 35.52 -5.11
CA VAL A 902 -26.14 34.28 -5.26
C VAL A 902 -27.01 34.27 -6.53
N VAL A 903 -27.62 35.41 -6.89
CA VAL A 903 -28.53 35.56 -8.04
C VAL A 903 -27.87 35.20 -9.39
N PRO A 904 -26.74 35.81 -9.80
CA PRO A 904 -26.11 35.46 -11.08
C PRO A 904 -25.60 34.02 -11.11
N LEU A 905 -25.16 33.47 -9.97
CA LEU A 905 -24.67 32.10 -9.89
C LEU A 905 -25.80 31.08 -10.05
N LEU A 906 -26.92 31.24 -9.34
CA LEU A 906 -28.10 30.39 -9.52
C LEU A 906 -28.68 30.51 -10.93
N SER A 907 -28.72 31.71 -11.49
CA SER A 907 -29.19 31.95 -12.87
C SER A 907 -28.35 31.22 -13.91
N LYS A 908 -27.01 31.19 -13.73
CA LYS A 908 -26.10 30.46 -14.61
C LYS A 908 -26.37 28.94 -14.60
N LEU A 909 -26.76 28.40 -13.46
CA LEU A 909 -27.07 26.97 -13.28
C LEU A 909 -28.44 26.57 -13.82
N ALA A 910 -29.32 27.52 -14.13
CA ALA A 910 -30.71 27.27 -14.56
C ALA A 910 -30.83 26.50 -15.89
N ASN A 911 -29.76 26.44 -16.70
CA ASN A 911 -29.71 25.61 -17.90
C ASN A 911 -29.19 24.18 -17.61
N THR A 912 -29.80 23.47 -16.66
CA THR A 912 -29.46 22.06 -16.36
C THR A 912 -30.52 21.08 -16.84
N ASN A 913 -30.09 19.82 -17.04
CA ASN A 913 -30.94 18.69 -17.41
C ASN A 913 -31.17 17.68 -16.29
N ASN A 914 -30.52 17.84 -15.14
CA ASN A 914 -30.67 16.92 -14.00
C ASN A 914 -31.88 17.30 -13.14
N ASN A 915 -32.90 16.45 -13.08
CA ASN A 915 -34.14 16.72 -12.34
C ASN A 915 -33.92 16.96 -10.83
N LYS A 916 -32.97 16.26 -10.18
CA LYS A 916 -32.66 16.50 -8.76
C LYS A 916 -32.14 17.91 -8.54
N LEU A 917 -31.20 18.34 -9.39
CA LEU A 917 -30.69 19.71 -9.36
C LEU A 917 -31.79 20.73 -9.72
N ARG A 918 -32.62 20.44 -10.73
CA ARG A 918 -33.73 21.33 -11.12
C ARG A 918 -34.67 21.63 -9.96
N ARG A 919 -35.04 20.61 -9.19
CA ARG A 919 -35.89 20.74 -8.00
C ARG A 919 -35.29 21.72 -7.00
N HIS A 920 -34.11 21.43 -6.49
CA HIS A 920 -33.49 22.24 -5.43
C HIS A 920 -33.04 23.62 -5.93
N LEU A 921 -32.63 23.73 -7.19
CA LEU A 921 -32.30 25.01 -7.81
C LEU A 921 -33.55 25.90 -7.95
N ALA A 922 -34.68 25.36 -8.40
CA ALA A 922 -35.92 26.12 -8.47
C ALA A 922 -36.39 26.57 -7.07
N GLU A 923 -36.27 25.69 -6.07
CA GLU A 923 -36.59 26.02 -4.67
C GLU A 923 -35.67 27.12 -4.11
N ALA A 924 -34.37 27.05 -4.39
CA ALA A 924 -33.41 28.08 -4.02
C ALA A 924 -33.73 29.43 -4.67
N ILE A 925 -34.10 29.43 -5.96
CA ILE A 925 -34.53 30.66 -6.67
C ILE A 925 -35.83 31.20 -6.07
N ALA A 926 -36.80 30.34 -5.75
CA ALA A 926 -38.06 30.73 -5.17
C ALA A 926 -37.88 31.48 -3.83
N HIS A 927 -37.10 30.92 -2.90
CA HIS A 927 -36.83 31.58 -1.62
C HIS A 927 -35.91 32.80 -1.79
N SER A 928 -34.95 32.75 -2.73
CA SER A 928 -34.10 33.92 -3.01
C SER A 928 -34.88 35.11 -3.59
N CYS A 929 -36.03 34.85 -4.23
CA CYS A 929 -36.93 35.89 -4.74
C CYS A 929 -37.76 36.56 -3.64
N MET A 930 -37.75 36.09 -2.39
CA MET A 930 -38.43 36.79 -1.29
C MET A 930 -37.78 38.15 -0.99
N TRP A 931 -36.51 38.34 -1.35
CA TRP A 931 -35.85 39.63 -1.31
C TRP A 931 -36.19 40.48 -2.55
N GLY A 932 -36.78 41.66 -2.32
CA GLY A 932 -37.43 42.45 -3.37
C GLY A 932 -36.54 42.77 -4.58
N SER A 933 -35.26 43.09 -4.38
CA SER A 933 -34.33 43.40 -5.48
C SER A 933 -33.95 42.17 -6.33
N ASN A 934 -34.03 40.97 -5.77
CA ASN A 934 -33.59 39.75 -6.45
C ASN A 934 -34.51 39.35 -7.59
N ARG A 935 -35.82 39.63 -7.49
CA ARG A 935 -36.82 39.29 -8.53
C ARG A 935 -36.46 39.92 -9.87
N VAL A 936 -36.08 41.20 -9.83
CA VAL A 936 -35.65 41.96 -11.01
C VAL A 936 -34.32 41.42 -11.52
N ALA A 937 -33.35 41.20 -10.62
CA ALA A 937 -32.03 40.69 -11.00
C ALA A 937 -32.06 39.28 -11.62
N PHE A 938 -32.95 38.38 -11.17
CA PHE A 938 -33.17 37.07 -11.80
C PHE A 938 -33.77 37.19 -13.20
N GLY A 939 -34.65 38.18 -13.41
CA GLY A 939 -35.19 38.55 -14.72
C GLY A 939 -34.10 39.01 -15.68
N GLU A 940 -33.30 39.99 -15.25
CA GLU A 940 -32.17 40.52 -16.02
C GLU A 940 -31.11 39.45 -16.32
N SER A 941 -30.90 38.52 -15.39
CA SER A 941 -29.99 37.37 -15.54
C SER A 941 -30.56 36.24 -16.42
N LYS A 942 -31.75 36.43 -17.01
CA LYS A 942 -32.43 35.50 -17.94
C LYS A 942 -32.72 34.12 -17.34
N ALA A 943 -32.96 34.02 -16.03
CA ALA A 943 -33.28 32.75 -15.37
C ALA A 943 -34.70 32.24 -15.65
N VAL A 944 -35.64 33.12 -16.00
CA VAL A 944 -37.07 32.81 -16.20
C VAL A 944 -37.32 31.84 -17.35
N ALA A 945 -36.67 32.02 -18.51
CA ALA A 945 -36.88 31.18 -19.68
C ALA A 945 -36.40 29.72 -19.49
N PRO A 946 -35.22 29.45 -18.88
CA PRO A 946 -34.85 28.10 -18.47
C PRO A 946 -35.83 27.45 -17.48
N LEU A 947 -36.31 28.19 -16.47
CA LEU A 947 -37.30 27.68 -15.51
C LEU A 947 -38.62 27.30 -16.19
N ALA A 948 -39.10 28.07 -17.18
CA ALA A 948 -40.28 27.72 -17.96
C ALA A 948 -40.15 26.34 -18.65
N ARG A 949 -38.92 25.92 -19.00
CA ARG A 949 -38.67 24.60 -19.58
C ARG A 949 -38.74 23.47 -18.55
N TYR A 950 -38.52 23.75 -17.27
CA TYR A 950 -38.61 22.74 -16.21
C TYR A 950 -40.05 22.22 -16.02
N LEU A 951 -41.06 23.04 -16.33
CA LEU A 951 -42.48 22.64 -16.35
C LEU A 951 -42.81 21.57 -17.40
N LYS A 952 -41.87 21.26 -18.32
CA LYS A 952 -42.00 20.15 -19.27
C LYS A 952 -41.39 18.84 -18.76
N ALA A 953 -40.83 18.84 -17.54
CA ALA A 953 -40.31 17.62 -16.93
C ALA A 953 -41.44 16.62 -16.66
N LYS A 954 -41.08 15.38 -16.31
CA LYS A 954 -42.05 14.36 -15.89
C LYS A 954 -42.20 14.27 -14.37
N ASP A 955 -41.33 14.96 -13.63
CA ASP A 955 -41.20 14.85 -12.18
C ASP A 955 -42.12 15.85 -11.45
N PRO A 956 -43.11 15.39 -10.66
CA PRO A 956 -44.01 16.26 -9.91
C PRO A 956 -43.30 17.20 -8.93
N LEU A 957 -42.18 16.77 -8.34
CA LEU A 957 -41.44 17.57 -7.35
C LEU A 957 -40.72 18.74 -8.04
N VAL A 958 -40.25 18.53 -9.27
CA VAL A 958 -39.71 19.61 -10.11
C VAL A 958 -40.82 20.58 -10.50
N HIS A 959 -42.03 20.10 -10.81
CA HIS A 959 -43.17 20.97 -11.11
C HIS A 959 -43.53 21.86 -9.94
N ARG A 960 -43.67 21.29 -8.74
CA ARG A 960 -43.94 22.04 -7.51
C ARG A 960 -42.91 23.15 -7.27
N ALA A 961 -41.62 22.80 -7.25
CA ALA A 961 -40.55 23.76 -7.01
C ALA A 961 -40.48 24.84 -8.11
N THR A 962 -40.66 24.45 -9.37
CA THR A 962 -40.64 25.39 -10.51
C THR A 962 -41.85 26.32 -10.49
N ALA A 963 -43.05 25.82 -10.19
CA ALA A 963 -44.25 26.64 -10.08
C ALA A 963 -44.12 27.66 -8.94
N LEU A 964 -43.55 27.25 -7.81
CA LEU A 964 -43.25 28.15 -6.69
C LEU A 964 -42.26 29.26 -7.09
N ALA A 965 -41.19 28.90 -7.80
CA ALA A 965 -40.21 29.87 -8.31
C ALA A 965 -40.85 30.87 -9.29
N LEU A 966 -41.64 30.38 -10.25
CA LEU A 966 -42.33 31.23 -11.22
C LEU A 966 -43.41 32.09 -10.56
N TYR A 967 -44.08 31.61 -9.53
CA TYR A 967 -45.00 32.41 -8.73
C TYR A 967 -44.28 33.61 -8.09
N GLN A 968 -43.18 33.37 -7.38
CA GLN A 968 -42.40 34.44 -6.74
C GLN A 968 -41.80 35.43 -7.75
N LEU A 969 -41.34 34.93 -8.91
CA LEU A 969 -40.81 35.77 -9.99
C LEU A 969 -41.92 36.59 -10.68
N SER A 970 -43.17 36.10 -10.71
CA SER A 970 -44.30 36.75 -11.39
C SER A 970 -44.80 38.01 -10.68
N GLU A 971 -44.36 38.29 -9.47
CA GLU A 971 -44.65 39.56 -8.81
C GLU A 971 -43.99 40.75 -9.53
N ASP A 972 -42.92 40.51 -10.30
CA ASP A 972 -42.33 41.51 -11.19
C ASP A 972 -43.01 41.52 -12.58
N PRO A 973 -43.44 42.69 -13.08
CA PRO A 973 -44.07 42.81 -14.39
C PRO A 973 -43.22 42.34 -15.58
N ASN A 974 -41.90 42.59 -15.59
CA ASN A 974 -41.04 42.24 -16.72
C ASN A 974 -40.84 40.71 -16.82
N ASN A 975 -40.78 40.06 -15.66
CA ASN A 975 -40.76 38.60 -15.57
C ASN A 975 -42.05 37.98 -16.11
N CYS A 976 -43.22 38.55 -15.80
CA CYS A 976 -44.50 38.10 -16.35
C CYS A 976 -44.55 38.10 -17.88
N VAL A 977 -44.01 39.15 -18.52
CA VAL A 977 -43.90 39.23 -20.00
C VAL A 977 -43.06 38.07 -20.53
N THR A 978 -41.89 37.86 -19.93
CA THR A 978 -40.97 36.78 -20.32
C THR A 978 -41.61 35.40 -20.13
N MET A 979 -42.37 35.19 -19.04
CA MET A 979 -43.13 33.94 -18.81
C MET A 979 -44.21 33.71 -19.87
N HIS A 980 -44.92 34.76 -20.25
CA HIS A 980 -45.96 34.69 -21.29
C HIS A 980 -45.36 34.31 -22.65
N GLU A 981 -44.25 34.95 -23.05
CA GLU A 981 -43.52 34.67 -24.30
C GLU A 981 -43.02 33.21 -24.37
N ASN A 982 -42.67 32.62 -23.22
CA ASN A 982 -42.21 31.23 -23.13
C ASN A 982 -43.36 30.21 -22.98
N GLY A 983 -44.63 30.65 -23.07
CA GLY A 983 -45.80 29.76 -23.06
C GLY A 983 -46.11 29.11 -21.70
N VAL A 984 -45.64 29.71 -20.60
CA VAL A 984 -45.81 29.19 -19.23
C VAL A 984 -47.29 29.01 -18.86
N VAL A 985 -48.17 29.93 -19.30
CA VAL A 985 -49.60 29.92 -18.96
C VAL A 985 -50.29 28.61 -19.35
N LYS A 986 -50.02 28.08 -20.54
CA LYS A 986 -50.63 26.82 -21.01
C LYS A 986 -50.19 25.62 -20.15
N LEU A 987 -48.93 25.62 -19.71
CA LEU A 987 -48.38 24.55 -18.87
C LEU A 987 -48.94 24.63 -17.44
N LEU A 988 -48.99 25.83 -16.86
CA LEU A 988 -49.56 26.03 -15.52
C LEU A 988 -51.06 25.76 -15.46
N LEU A 989 -51.84 26.07 -16.52
CA LEU A 989 -53.27 25.75 -16.57
C LEU A 989 -53.54 24.24 -16.43
N ALA A 990 -52.68 23.40 -16.99
CA ALA A 990 -52.78 21.95 -16.79
C ALA A 990 -52.44 21.55 -15.34
N MET A 991 -51.54 22.28 -14.68
CA MET A 991 -51.11 22.03 -13.30
C MET A 991 -52.11 22.53 -12.24
N VAL A 992 -52.99 23.47 -12.56
CA VAL A 992 -54.11 23.87 -11.67
C VAL A 992 -55.07 22.71 -11.40
N GLY A 993 -55.15 21.73 -12.31
CA GLY A 993 -55.91 20.49 -12.12
C GLY A 993 -55.14 19.38 -11.39
N SER A 994 -53.94 19.66 -10.85
CA SER A 994 -53.14 18.69 -10.11
C SER A 994 -53.75 18.35 -8.75
N THR A 995 -53.41 17.17 -8.22
CA THR A 995 -53.79 16.72 -6.86
C THR A 995 -52.85 17.24 -5.76
N ASP A 996 -51.78 17.95 -6.11
CA ASP A 996 -50.86 18.57 -5.15
C ASP A 996 -51.29 20.02 -4.89
N ASP A 997 -51.81 20.28 -3.70
CA ASP A 997 -52.34 21.58 -3.26
C ASP A 997 -51.30 22.70 -3.41
N THR A 998 -50.03 22.42 -3.09
CA THR A 998 -48.97 23.44 -3.14
C THR A 998 -48.61 23.82 -4.57
N LEU A 999 -48.62 22.83 -5.47
CA LEU A 999 -48.45 23.06 -6.91
C LEU A 999 -49.66 23.82 -7.48
N GLN A 1000 -50.87 23.46 -7.06
CA GLN A 1000 -52.10 24.12 -7.50
C GLN A 1000 -52.11 25.59 -7.09
N GLU A 1001 -51.82 25.89 -5.83
CA GLU A 1001 -51.77 27.24 -5.30
C GLU A 1001 -50.71 28.10 -6.01
N ALA A 1002 -49.49 27.59 -6.16
CA ALA A 1002 -48.41 28.29 -6.86
C ALA A 1002 -48.76 28.53 -8.35
N ALA A 1003 -49.34 27.53 -9.03
CA ALA A 1003 -49.74 27.66 -10.42
C ALA A 1003 -50.88 28.69 -10.59
N ALA A 1004 -51.90 28.64 -9.74
CA ALA A 1004 -53.01 29.58 -9.76
C ALA A 1004 -52.56 31.00 -9.42
N GLY A 1005 -51.69 31.16 -8.41
CA GLY A 1005 -51.10 32.43 -8.02
C GLY A 1005 -50.29 33.08 -9.15
N CYS A 1006 -49.44 32.29 -9.83
CA CYS A 1006 -48.64 32.76 -10.95
C CYS A 1006 -49.54 33.21 -12.12
N ILE A 1007 -50.57 32.42 -12.47
CA ILE A 1007 -51.54 32.79 -13.52
C ILE A 1007 -52.31 34.07 -13.14
N ALA A 1008 -52.71 34.21 -11.87
CA ALA A 1008 -53.41 35.39 -11.38
C ALA A 1008 -52.55 36.66 -11.54
N ASN A 1009 -51.26 36.59 -11.21
CA ASN A 1009 -50.33 37.72 -11.39
C ASN A 1009 -50.18 38.10 -12.87
N ILE A 1010 -49.97 37.12 -13.75
CA ILE A 1010 -49.89 37.35 -15.20
C ILE A 1010 -51.18 37.98 -15.73
N ARG A 1011 -52.36 37.50 -15.29
CA ARG A 1011 -53.65 38.04 -15.75
C ARG A 1011 -53.89 39.45 -15.22
N ARG A 1012 -53.55 39.75 -13.95
CA ARG A 1012 -53.65 41.10 -13.39
C ARG A 1012 -52.82 42.10 -14.18
N LEU A 1013 -51.60 41.74 -14.58
CA LEU A 1013 -50.75 42.58 -15.42
C LEU A 1013 -51.39 42.83 -16.80
N ALA A 1014 -51.89 41.77 -17.45
CA ALA A 1014 -52.58 41.90 -18.74
C ALA A 1014 -53.79 42.84 -18.65
N LEU A 1015 -54.58 42.71 -17.58
CA LEU A 1015 -55.78 43.53 -17.33
C LEU A 1015 -55.42 44.99 -17.02
N ALA A 1016 -54.35 45.24 -16.26
CA ALA A 1016 -53.82 46.59 -16.02
C ALA A 1016 -53.35 47.24 -17.33
N THR A 1017 -52.70 46.47 -18.21
CA THR A 1017 -52.24 46.94 -19.53
C THR A 1017 -53.40 47.23 -20.48
N GLU A 1018 -54.43 46.38 -20.50
CA GLU A 1018 -55.67 46.61 -21.26
C GLU A 1018 -56.37 47.89 -20.78
N LYS A 1019 -56.49 48.08 -19.45
CA LYS A 1019 -57.06 49.30 -18.87
C LYS A 1019 -56.27 50.56 -19.23
N ALA A 1020 -54.94 50.49 -19.24
CA ALA A 1020 -54.09 51.62 -19.62
C ALA A 1020 -54.11 51.93 -21.13
N LYS A 1021 -54.53 50.97 -21.98
CA LYS A 1021 -54.63 51.16 -23.43
C LYS A 1021 -55.99 51.70 -23.89
N TYR A 1022 -57.06 51.42 -23.13
CA TYR A 1022 -58.44 51.73 -23.53
C TYR A 1022 -59.23 52.59 -22.54
N GLY A 1023 -58.69 52.85 -21.35
CA GLY A 1023 -59.17 53.85 -20.40
C GLY A 1023 -58.26 55.06 -20.41
#